data_AF-A0A3C1HCC1-F1
#
_entry.id   AF-A0A3C1HCC1-F1
#
_cell.length_a   1.000
_cell.length_b   1.000
_cell.length_c   1.000
_cell.angle_alpha   90.00
_cell.angle_beta   90.00
_cell.angle_gamma   90.00
#
_symmetry.space_group_name_H-M   'P 1'
#
loop_
_entity.id
_entity.type
_entity.pdbx_description
1 polymer ?
#
loop_
_entity_poly.entity_id
_entity_poly.type
_entity_poly.pdbx_seq_one_letter_code
_entity_poly.pdbx_strand_id
1 'polypeptide(L)'
;NTDDGDLFWQGSNFGQGGGGYNGTGQFTPNAWHRIVAAYDEAAGVVTKYVDGIKQDDWTANQGLDNPRRALQQYAILFADGDNDERAEMYVNSVQIREGKLSDAEMVLLGGPDAGGIPSDIDAVSVAGQWDFDAGNLAATVGKPLEYLDGANGVAQGATAFGTTTSFGIPDINGQVANVMQVSGDLNTKIGYKMFHGIAPNGGGTLVNQYTIIFDIYVVPVRGGAASLLQISSLGNTDDGDLFWQGSNFGQGGGGYNGTGAFTPNAWHRVAAAYDEAAGVVTKYVDGIKQDDWTANQGLDNPRRALQQYAILFADGDNDERAQMYVNSVQIRAGKLSDAQLALLGGPSASGIPLVLPASTVTGQWDFNTGTLAATIGKPLEYLDGDTADGIAKAATTFGSTTTLGVDDIDGEPANVLQVTGDLNTKIGYKMFHGIAPNGGGIRVNEYTLIMDVLVHPVRGGAASLLQSSSLGNTDDGDLFWQGNNFGQGGGGYNGTGAFTPNVWHRVAISYDEGAKVPHALKYVDGIYQDDWTANQGLDAPRRTLDTYAILFADGDNDERAQITANSIQIRSGTMSKADLAALGKPTAAGIPIALPPSVKAIRHGDLVTFQVPAWAIGYAVETATSLTSGDWQPVGTVAALTYSLPAQDAQRFFRLRKP
;
A
#
# COMPACT_ATOMS: atom_id res chain seq x y z
N ASN A 1 -18.43 -45.23 11.54
CA ASN A 1 -17.77 -45.05 10.24
C ASN A 1 -17.65 -46.43 9.61
N THR A 2 -18.08 -46.60 8.36
CA THR A 2 -17.95 -47.86 7.60
C THR A 2 -17.09 -47.70 6.36
N ASP A 3 -16.59 -46.48 6.13
CA ASP A 3 -15.97 -46.04 4.89
C ASP A 3 -14.60 -45.43 5.22
N ASP A 4 -13.67 -45.43 4.27
CA ASP A 4 -12.35 -44.81 4.44
C ASP A 4 -12.48 -43.29 4.66
N GLY A 5 -11.47 -42.71 5.29
CA GLY A 5 -11.34 -41.25 5.45
C GLY A 5 -11.38 -40.47 4.13
N ASP A 6 -11.60 -39.15 4.24
CA ASP A 6 -11.67 -38.25 3.08
C ASP A 6 -10.41 -37.40 2.86
N LEU A 7 -9.54 -37.33 3.87
CA LEU A 7 -8.25 -36.64 3.81
C LEU A 7 -7.23 -37.42 4.64
N PHE A 8 -6.20 -37.92 3.98
CA PHE A 8 -5.17 -38.74 4.59
C PHE A 8 -3.81 -38.08 4.47
N TRP A 9 -2.93 -38.48 5.38
CA TRP A 9 -1.50 -38.30 5.24
C TRP A 9 -0.89 -39.55 4.59
N GLN A 10 -0.01 -39.35 3.60
CA GLN A 10 0.78 -40.43 3.00
C GLN A 10 2.18 -39.92 2.66
N GLY A 11 3.21 -40.51 3.30
CA GLY A 11 4.60 -40.13 3.08
C GLY A 11 4.92 -38.72 3.59
N SER A 12 5.14 -37.77 2.68
CA SER A 12 5.38 -36.35 3.03
C SER A 12 4.31 -35.41 2.46
N ASN A 13 3.19 -35.98 1.99
CA ASN A 13 2.07 -35.24 1.41
C ASN A 13 0.76 -35.61 2.13
N PHE A 14 -0.29 -34.86 1.83
CA PHE A 14 -1.64 -35.16 2.27
C PHE A 14 -2.62 -35.04 1.10
N GLY A 15 -3.71 -35.79 1.13
CA GLY A 15 -4.61 -35.91 -0.01
C GLY A 15 -5.64 -37.03 0.12
N GLN A 16 -6.20 -37.43 -1.00
CA GLN A 16 -7.23 -38.47 -1.06
C GLN A 16 -7.12 -39.25 -2.38
N GLY A 17 -7.28 -40.58 -2.32
CA GLY A 17 -7.39 -41.44 -3.51
C GLY A 17 -6.13 -41.51 -4.40
N GLY A 18 -6.26 -42.21 -5.53
CA GLY A 18 -5.17 -42.34 -6.50
C GLY A 18 -4.85 -41.00 -7.19
N GLY A 19 -3.61 -40.52 -7.02
CA GLY A 19 -3.14 -39.26 -7.62
C GLY A 19 -3.49 -37.99 -6.82
N GLY A 20 -4.06 -38.12 -5.63
CA GLY A 20 -4.33 -36.98 -4.75
C GLY A 20 -3.21 -36.64 -3.76
N TYR A 21 -2.14 -37.43 -3.67
CA TYR A 21 -1.03 -37.21 -2.73
C TYR A 21 0.16 -36.48 -3.37
N ASN A 22 -0.12 -35.40 -4.10
CA ASN A 22 0.90 -34.54 -4.69
C ASN A 22 1.25 -33.40 -3.72
N GLY A 23 2.49 -32.93 -3.80
CA GLY A 23 3.00 -31.85 -2.97
C GLY A 23 4.50 -31.70 -3.09
N THR A 24 5.02 -30.69 -2.41
CA THR A 24 6.46 -30.41 -2.33
C THR A 24 7.15 -31.22 -1.23
N GLY A 25 6.41 -32.06 -0.49
CA GLY A 25 6.95 -32.91 0.55
C GLY A 25 7.25 -32.18 1.87
N GLN A 26 6.60 -31.04 2.13
CA GLN A 26 6.83 -30.22 3.32
C GLN A 26 6.34 -30.87 4.62
N PHE A 27 5.42 -31.82 4.53
CA PHE A 27 4.90 -32.49 5.73
C PHE A 27 5.93 -33.50 6.26
N THR A 28 6.38 -33.28 7.48
CA THR A 28 7.36 -34.14 8.16
C THR A 28 6.77 -34.81 9.41
N PRO A 29 6.89 -36.14 9.55
CA PRO A 29 6.45 -36.82 10.76
C PRO A 29 7.20 -36.34 12.01
N ASN A 30 6.51 -36.30 13.15
CA ASN A 30 7.01 -35.82 14.45
C ASN A 30 7.34 -34.31 14.52
N ALA A 31 6.79 -33.50 13.61
CA ALA A 31 6.81 -32.05 13.68
C ALA A 31 5.39 -31.47 13.72
N TRP A 32 5.25 -30.27 14.26
CA TRP A 32 4.01 -29.51 14.16
C TRP A 32 3.90 -28.94 12.74
N HIS A 33 2.71 -29.07 12.14
CA HIS A 33 2.40 -28.49 10.85
C HIS A 33 1.01 -27.83 10.89
N ARG A 34 0.83 -26.79 10.09
CA ARG A 34 -0.47 -26.25 9.71
C ARG A 34 -0.82 -26.78 8.34
N ILE A 35 -1.84 -27.62 8.27
CA ILE A 35 -2.37 -28.13 7.00
C ILE A 35 -3.67 -27.41 6.67
N VAL A 36 -3.87 -27.08 5.39
CA VAL A 36 -5.11 -26.48 4.92
C VAL A 36 -5.53 -27.12 3.61
N ALA A 37 -6.78 -27.58 3.55
CA ALA A 37 -7.45 -28.04 2.35
C ALA A 37 -8.62 -27.09 2.06
N ALA A 38 -8.53 -26.35 0.96
CA ALA A 38 -9.53 -25.36 0.56
C ALA A 38 -10.28 -25.87 -0.67
N TYR A 39 -11.59 -26.10 -0.51
CA TYR A 39 -12.44 -26.75 -1.50
C TYR A 39 -13.24 -25.71 -2.29
N ASP A 40 -13.22 -25.82 -3.62
CA ASP A 40 -14.13 -25.12 -4.53
C ASP A 40 -14.68 -26.13 -5.54
N GLU A 41 -15.83 -26.71 -5.19
CA GLU A 41 -16.50 -27.73 -5.99
C GLU A 41 -17.10 -27.16 -7.29
N ALA A 42 -17.36 -25.84 -7.34
CA ALA A 42 -17.83 -25.20 -8.58
C ALA A 42 -16.71 -25.14 -9.63
N ALA A 43 -15.46 -24.95 -9.19
CA ALA A 43 -14.27 -25.06 -10.03
C ALA A 43 -13.70 -26.50 -10.09
N GLY A 44 -14.23 -27.44 -9.31
CA GLY A 44 -13.76 -28.82 -9.22
C GLY A 44 -12.33 -28.96 -8.69
N VAL A 45 -11.91 -28.07 -7.78
CA VAL A 45 -10.54 -27.98 -7.28
C VAL A 45 -10.46 -28.05 -5.76
N VAL A 46 -9.45 -28.75 -5.27
CA VAL A 46 -9.01 -28.69 -3.87
C VAL A 46 -7.58 -28.21 -3.82
N THR A 47 -7.40 -27.05 -3.21
CA THR A 47 -6.10 -26.41 -3.04
C THR A 47 -5.53 -26.79 -1.68
N LYS A 48 -4.29 -27.26 -1.67
CA LYS A 48 -3.62 -27.83 -0.50
C LYS A 48 -2.41 -27.01 -0.10
N TYR A 49 -2.28 -26.69 1.19
CA TYR A 49 -1.14 -25.99 1.77
C TYR A 49 -0.61 -26.72 3.01
N VAL A 50 0.70 -26.62 3.21
CA VAL A 50 1.40 -26.98 4.45
C VAL A 50 2.26 -25.78 4.84
N ASP A 51 2.08 -25.27 6.05
CA ASP A 51 2.86 -24.16 6.62
C ASP A 51 2.93 -22.90 5.75
N GLY A 52 1.82 -22.60 5.06
CA GLY A 52 1.75 -21.49 4.11
C GLY A 52 2.42 -21.75 2.76
N ILE A 53 2.94 -22.96 2.53
CA ILE A 53 3.54 -23.37 1.26
C ILE A 53 2.53 -24.20 0.46
N LYS A 54 2.23 -23.75 -0.76
CA LYS A 54 1.33 -24.46 -1.67
C LYS A 54 1.90 -25.84 -2.02
N GLN A 55 1.03 -26.84 -1.94
CA GLN A 55 1.37 -28.23 -2.29
C GLN A 55 0.81 -28.62 -3.65
N ASP A 56 -0.50 -28.41 -3.86
CA ASP A 56 -1.19 -28.91 -5.05
C ASP A 56 -2.53 -28.18 -5.27
N ASP A 57 -2.89 -27.96 -6.53
CA ASP A 57 -4.24 -27.62 -6.97
C ASP A 57 -4.85 -28.88 -7.56
N TRP A 58 -5.39 -29.74 -6.70
CA TRP A 58 -5.89 -31.03 -7.11
C TRP A 58 -7.23 -30.87 -7.80
N THR A 59 -7.24 -31.12 -9.10
CA THR A 59 -8.46 -31.20 -9.89
C THR A 59 -8.84 -32.67 -10.08
N ALA A 60 -10.06 -32.99 -9.70
CA ALA A 60 -10.71 -34.23 -10.08
C ALA A 60 -12.09 -33.79 -10.56
N ASN A 61 -12.37 -33.93 -11.86
CA ASN A 61 -13.63 -33.51 -12.51
C ASN A 61 -14.86 -34.17 -11.87
N GLN A 62 -15.25 -33.70 -10.69
CA GLN A 62 -16.31 -34.25 -9.86
C GLN A 62 -17.47 -33.25 -9.81
N GLY A 63 -18.69 -33.76 -9.65
CA GLY A 63 -19.88 -32.93 -9.60
C GLY A 63 -20.01 -32.19 -8.27
N LEU A 64 -20.82 -31.12 -8.29
CA LEU A 64 -21.27 -30.43 -7.08
C LEU A 64 -21.86 -31.42 -6.07
N ASP A 65 -21.76 -31.09 -4.78
CA ASP A 65 -22.27 -31.89 -3.66
C ASP A 65 -21.68 -33.31 -3.58
N ASN A 66 -20.42 -33.47 -4.00
CA ASN A 66 -19.74 -34.75 -3.85
C ASN A 66 -19.64 -35.15 -2.37
N PRO A 67 -20.17 -36.31 -1.95
CA PRO A 67 -20.23 -36.69 -0.53
C PRO A 67 -18.88 -36.76 0.20
N ARG A 68 -17.77 -36.88 -0.53
CA ARG A 68 -16.41 -36.93 0.03
C ARG A 68 -15.72 -35.57 0.14
N ARG A 69 -16.37 -34.49 -0.31
CA ARG A 69 -15.80 -33.13 -0.38
C ARG A 69 -16.75 -32.04 0.09
N ALA A 70 -18.05 -32.23 -0.14
CA ALA A 70 -19.09 -31.38 0.41
C ALA A 70 -19.41 -31.82 1.84
N LEU A 71 -19.28 -30.89 2.77
CA LEU A 71 -19.54 -31.14 4.18
C LEU A 71 -21.02 -31.43 4.41
N GLN A 72 -21.29 -32.54 5.10
CA GLN A 72 -22.62 -32.83 5.64
C GLN A 72 -22.88 -32.01 6.91
N GLN A 73 -23.95 -32.33 7.63
CA GLN A 73 -24.30 -31.69 8.91
C GLN A 73 -23.14 -31.71 9.94
N TYR A 74 -22.25 -32.71 9.86
CA TYR A 74 -21.06 -32.81 10.68
C TYR A 74 -19.92 -33.49 9.88
N ALA A 75 -18.68 -33.20 10.27
CA ALA A 75 -17.50 -33.93 9.82
C ALA A 75 -17.02 -34.87 10.93
N ILE A 76 -16.56 -36.07 10.55
CA ILE A 76 -15.91 -36.99 11.49
C ILE A 76 -14.41 -36.72 11.43
N LEU A 77 -13.81 -36.36 12.57
CA LEU A 77 -12.37 -36.06 12.66
C LEU A 77 -11.61 -37.24 13.27
N PHE A 78 -10.43 -37.53 12.71
CA PHE A 78 -9.45 -38.50 13.25
C PHE A 78 -10.01 -39.92 13.47
N ALA A 79 -10.93 -40.37 12.61
CA ALA A 79 -11.50 -41.70 12.65
C ALA A 79 -11.41 -42.37 11.29
N ASP A 80 -11.36 -43.70 11.33
CA ASP A 80 -11.28 -44.58 10.17
C ASP A 80 -12.28 -45.75 10.37
N GLY A 81 -12.92 -46.18 9.28
CA GLY A 81 -14.08 -47.06 9.25
C GLY A 81 -13.77 -48.56 9.22
N ASP A 82 -12.62 -48.94 8.66
CA ASP A 82 -12.18 -50.33 8.49
C ASP A 82 -10.97 -50.72 9.37
N ASN A 83 -10.40 -49.75 10.11
CA ASN A 83 -9.40 -49.89 11.17
C ASN A 83 -7.98 -50.23 10.73
N ASP A 84 -7.57 -49.90 9.51
CA ASP A 84 -6.18 -50.09 9.07
C ASP A 84 -5.39 -48.78 8.95
N GLU A 85 -6.02 -47.60 9.11
CA GLU A 85 -5.41 -46.31 8.81
C GLU A 85 -5.42 -45.32 10.00
N ARG A 86 -4.97 -45.78 11.18
CA ARG A 86 -4.88 -44.98 12.41
C ARG A 86 -3.44 -44.76 12.89
N ALA A 87 -3.12 -43.51 13.24
CA ALA A 87 -1.85 -43.10 13.83
C ALA A 87 -2.06 -42.23 15.08
N GLU A 88 -1.05 -42.17 15.95
CA GLU A 88 -1.02 -41.18 17.05
C GLU A 88 -0.88 -39.77 16.45
N MET A 89 -1.74 -38.85 16.87
CA MET A 89 -1.75 -37.47 16.39
C MET A 89 -2.01 -36.50 17.55
N TYR A 90 -1.35 -35.36 17.50
CA TYR A 90 -1.55 -34.24 18.43
C TYR A 90 -2.17 -33.07 17.67
N VAL A 91 -3.19 -32.44 18.27
CA VAL A 91 -3.96 -31.37 17.64
C VAL A 91 -4.03 -30.18 18.59
N ASN A 92 -3.54 -29.03 18.15
CA ASN A 92 -3.63 -27.78 18.92
C ASN A 92 -4.97 -27.07 18.69
N SER A 93 -5.39 -26.96 17.42
CA SER A 93 -6.60 -26.22 17.04
C SER A 93 -7.14 -26.71 15.69
N VAL A 94 -8.46 -26.63 15.52
CA VAL A 94 -9.16 -26.88 14.25
C VAL A 94 -10.05 -25.67 13.94
N GLN A 95 -10.04 -25.21 12.70
CA GLN A 95 -10.90 -24.12 12.22
C GLN A 95 -11.58 -24.55 10.93
N ILE A 96 -12.85 -24.15 10.77
CA ILE A 96 -13.56 -24.17 9.49
C ILE A 96 -13.90 -22.74 9.11
N ARG A 97 -13.79 -22.43 7.82
CA ARG A 97 -14.18 -21.13 7.24
C ARG A 97 -15.18 -21.35 6.12
N GLU A 98 -16.10 -20.40 5.99
CA GLU A 98 -17.02 -20.36 4.85
C GLU A 98 -16.25 -19.88 3.61
N GLY A 99 -16.44 -20.57 2.49
CA GLY A 99 -15.76 -20.27 1.22
C GLY A 99 -14.33 -20.79 1.13
N LYS A 100 -13.78 -20.72 -0.08
CA LYS A 100 -12.38 -21.08 -0.36
C LYS A 100 -11.48 -19.88 -0.04
N LEU A 101 -10.53 -20.08 0.89
CA LEU A 101 -9.45 -19.11 1.10
C LEU A 101 -8.61 -18.94 -0.17
N SER A 102 -8.23 -17.71 -0.47
CA SER A 102 -7.30 -17.39 -1.56
C SER A 102 -5.89 -17.91 -1.28
N ASP A 103 -5.10 -18.11 -2.32
CA ASP A 103 -3.69 -18.53 -2.18
C ASP A 103 -2.89 -17.59 -1.27
N ALA A 104 -3.14 -16.27 -1.34
CA ALA A 104 -2.44 -15.30 -0.52
C ALA A 104 -2.85 -15.37 0.97
N GLU A 105 -4.13 -15.58 1.28
CA GLU A 105 -4.58 -15.82 2.67
C GLU A 105 -4.00 -17.12 3.23
N MET A 106 -3.83 -18.13 2.38
CA MET A 106 -3.23 -19.41 2.74
C MET A 106 -1.74 -19.26 3.06
N VAL A 107 -1.02 -18.44 2.29
CA VAL A 107 0.37 -18.06 2.62
C VAL A 107 0.43 -17.29 3.94
N LEU A 108 -0.48 -16.34 4.17
CA LEU A 108 -0.53 -15.54 5.42
C LEU A 108 -0.83 -16.39 6.67
N LEU A 109 -1.52 -17.53 6.51
CA LEU A 109 -1.65 -18.50 7.60
C LEU A 109 -0.29 -19.03 8.04
N GLY A 110 0.66 -19.29 7.14
CA GLY A 110 2.00 -19.78 7.51
C GLY A 110 1.99 -21.07 8.34
N GLY A 111 3.05 -21.27 9.12
CA GLY A 111 3.23 -22.42 10.01
C GLY A 111 2.34 -22.42 11.26
N PRO A 112 2.40 -23.49 12.07
CA PRO A 112 1.67 -23.58 13.32
C PRO A 112 2.25 -22.62 14.36
N ASP A 113 1.36 -22.03 15.16
CA ASP A 113 1.70 -21.18 16.31
C ASP A 113 1.08 -21.76 17.59
N ALA A 114 1.69 -21.45 18.75
CA ALA A 114 1.20 -21.91 20.05
C ALA A 114 -0.22 -21.37 20.35
N GLY A 115 -0.56 -20.18 19.87
CA GLY A 115 -1.90 -19.58 19.96
C GLY A 115 -2.96 -20.24 19.05
N GLY A 116 -2.59 -21.22 18.23
CA GLY A 116 -3.49 -21.93 17.31
C GLY A 116 -3.64 -21.25 15.95
N ILE A 117 -4.72 -21.58 15.23
CA ILE A 117 -5.05 -20.97 13.94
C ILE A 117 -5.66 -19.57 14.17
N PRO A 118 -5.15 -18.50 13.52
CA PRO A 118 -5.70 -17.16 13.64
C PRO A 118 -7.19 -17.10 13.29
N SER A 119 -7.99 -16.39 14.10
CA SER A 119 -9.40 -16.13 13.78
C SER A 119 -9.55 -15.19 12.60
N ASP A 120 -8.67 -14.19 12.50
CA ASP A 120 -8.66 -13.17 11.46
C ASP A 120 -7.41 -13.32 10.59
N ILE A 121 -7.56 -13.07 9.30
CA ILE A 121 -6.46 -12.96 8.32
C ILE A 121 -6.72 -11.67 7.53
N ASP A 122 -5.67 -10.95 7.20
CA ASP A 122 -5.81 -9.78 6.33
C ASP A 122 -6.29 -10.21 4.95
N ALA A 123 -7.40 -9.62 4.50
CA ALA A 123 -7.83 -9.76 3.13
C ALA A 123 -6.84 -9.05 2.21
N VAL A 124 -6.28 -9.77 1.25
CA VAL A 124 -5.29 -9.25 0.30
C VAL A 124 -5.73 -9.54 -1.13
N SER A 125 -5.51 -8.60 -2.03
CA SER A 125 -5.87 -8.73 -3.44
C SER A 125 -4.80 -9.39 -4.30
N VAL A 126 -3.76 -9.97 -3.70
CA VAL A 126 -2.65 -10.61 -4.42
C VAL A 126 -3.14 -11.89 -5.10
N ALA A 127 -3.10 -11.91 -6.43
CA ALA A 127 -3.52 -13.05 -7.24
C ALA A 127 -2.32 -13.88 -7.74
N GLY A 128 -1.13 -13.27 -7.81
CA GLY A 128 0.11 -13.95 -8.12
C GLY A 128 1.32 -13.27 -7.47
N GLN A 129 2.27 -14.07 -6.98
CA GLN A 129 3.56 -13.60 -6.46
C GLN A 129 4.66 -14.64 -6.74
N TRP A 130 5.80 -14.17 -7.23
CA TRP A 130 6.98 -14.97 -7.53
C TRP A 130 8.21 -14.30 -6.93
N ASP A 131 8.85 -14.93 -5.95
CA ASP A 131 10.01 -14.37 -5.20
C ASP A 131 11.35 -15.04 -5.54
N PHE A 132 11.33 -16.08 -6.40
CA PHE A 132 12.50 -16.80 -6.90
C PHE A 132 13.48 -17.39 -5.85
N ASP A 133 13.10 -17.38 -4.57
CA ASP A 133 13.89 -17.94 -3.45
C ASP A 133 14.20 -19.43 -3.60
N ALA A 134 13.30 -20.18 -4.24
CA ALA A 134 13.50 -21.60 -4.52
C ALA A 134 14.43 -21.87 -5.73
N GLY A 135 14.96 -20.82 -6.37
CA GLY A 135 15.81 -20.92 -7.55
C GLY A 135 15.09 -21.50 -8.77
N ASN A 136 13.79 -21.23 -8.91
CA ASN A 136 12.95 -21.72 -9.99
C ASN A 136 11.73 -20.79 -10.22
N LEU A 137 10.85 -21.16 -11.16
CA LEU A 137 9.67 -20.38 -11.55
C LEU A 137 8.42 -20.63 -10.67
N ALA A 138 8.55 -21.31 -9.53
CA ALA A 138 7.44 -21.54 -8.62
C ALA A 138 6.87 -20.22 -8.09
N ALA A 139 5.56 -20.21 -7.87
CA ALA A 139 4.88 -19.07 -7.28
C ALA A 139 4.75 -19.26 -5.77
N THR A 140 4.97 -18.17 -5.03
CA THR A 140 4.59 -18.07 -3.61
C THR A 140 3.06 -18.00 -3.50
N VAL A 141 2.42 -17.22 -4.38
CA VAL A 141 0.95 -17.11 -4.52
C VAL A 141 0.58 -17.36 -5.98
N GLY A 142 -0.47 -18.16 -6.22
CA GLY A 142 -1.01 -18.39 -7.56
C GLY A 142 -0.38 -19.58 -8.27
N LYS A 143 -0.13 -19.43 -9.58
CA LYS A 143 0.41 -20.47 -10.46
C LYS A 143 1.87 -20.20 -10.81
N PRO A 144 2.73 -21.23 -10.95
CA PRO A 144 4.10 -21.06 -11.44
C PRO A 144 4.15 -20.31 -12.78
N LEU A 145 5.21 -19.52 -13.00
CA LEU A 145 5.48 -19.01 -14.34
C LEU A 145 5.86 -20.17 -15.26
N GLU A 146 5.55 -20.00 -16.55
CA GLU A 146 5.99 -20.93 -17.59
C GLU A 146 6.95 -20.24 -18.56
N TYR A 147 7.98 -20.94 -19.01
CA TYR A 147 8.81 -20.47 -20.12
C TYR A 147 7.93 -20.23 -21.36
N LEU A 148 8.12 -19.10 -22.04
CA LEU A 148 7.30 -18.69 -23.19
C LEU A 148 7.22 -19.79 -24.27
N ASP A 149 8.37 -20.39 -24.60
CA ASP A 149 8.51 -21.47 -25.58
C ASP A 149 8.51 -22.89 -24.97
N GLY A 150 8.12 -23.01 -23.70
CA GLY A 150 7.98 -24.28 -22.99
C GLY A 150 9.27 -24.80 -22.34
N ALA A 151 9.13 -25.88 -21.56
CA ALA A 151 10.25 -26.52 -20.89
C ALA A 151 11.28 -27.06 -21.91
N ASN A 152 12.56 -26.95 -21.57
CA ASN A 152 13.72 -27.22 -22.42
C ASN A 152 13.82 -26.30 -23.66
N GLY A 153 13.05 -25.20 -23.68
CA GLY A 153 13.11 -24.16 -24.71
C GLY A 153 14.30 -23.21 -24.54
N VAL A 154 14.36 -22.23 -25.44
CA VAL A 154 15.36 -21.15 -25.43
C VAL A 154 15.26 -20.33 -24.16
N ALA A 155 14.04 -19.99 -23.71
CA ALA A 155 13.87 -19.17 -22.51
C ALA A 155 14.52 -19.83 -21.29
N GLN A 156 14.37 -21.14 -21.11
CA GLN A 156 14.99 -21.86 -19.99
C GLN A 156 16.52 -21.79 -20.03
N GLY A 157 17.13 -21.99 -21.21
CA GLY A 157 18.59 -21.88 -21.36
C GLY A 157 19.11 -20.44 -21.17
N ALA A 158 18.25 -19.45 -21.36
CA ALA A 158 18.52 -18.02 -21.18
C ALA A 158 18.16 -17.49 -19.78
N THR A 159 17.71 -18.37 -18.87
CA THR A 159 17.33 -18.04 -17.49
C THR A 159 18.38 -18.60 -16.54
N ALA A 160 18.79 -17.81 -15.55
CA ALA A 160 19.62 -18.29 -14.44
C ALA A 160 19.02 -17.86 -13.10
N PHE A 161 19.24 -18.66 -12.06
CA PHE A 161 18.86 -18.33 -10.69
C PHE A 161 20.11 -18.32 -9.81
N GLY A 162 20.14 -17.41 -8.84
CA GLY A 162 21.28 -17.24 -7.95
C GLY A 162 21.05 -16.07 -6.99
N THR A 163 22.07 -15.76 -6.21
CA THR A 163 22.06 -14.59 -5.32
C THR A 163 22.64 -13.35 -6.00
N THR A 164 22.27 -12.17 -5.51
CA THR A 164 22.89 -10.88 -5.87
C THR A 164 24.42 -10.97 -5.87
N THR A 165 25.00 -11.52 -4.81
CA THR A 165 26.44 -11.73 -4.68
C THR A 165 27.00 -12.70 -5.73
N SER A 166 26.32 -13.83 -6.00
CA SER A 166 26.80 -14.82 -6.98
C SER A 166 26.83 -14.29 -8.42
N PHE A 167 25.94 -13.35 -8.74
CA PHE A 167 25.91 -12.65 -10.03
C PHE A 167 26.78 -11.39 -10.07
N GLY A 168 27.35 -10.96 -8.95
CA GLY A 168 28.18 -9.76 -8.87
C GLY A 168 27.40 -8.46 -9.05
N ILE A 169 26.11 -8.45 -8.72
CA ILE A 169 25.26 -7.25 -8.72
C ILE A 169 25.08 -6.71 -7.29
N PRO A 170 24.72 -5.43 -7.12
CA PRO A 170 24.46 -4.87 -5.79
C PRO A 170 23.40 -5.65 -5.02
N ASP A 171 23.62 -5.79 -3.71
CA ASP A 171 22.63 -6.31 -2.77
C ASP A 171 21.47 -5.31 -2.59
N ILE A 172 20.27 -5.81 -2.30
CA ILE A 172 19.08 -4.95 -2.13
C ILE A 172 19.13 -4.33 -0.73
N ASN A 173 19.35 -3.02 -0.63
CA ASN A 173 19.56 -2.31 0.63
C ASN A 173 20.65 -2.96 1.51
N GLY A 174 21.70 -3.49 0.88
CA GLY A 174 22.81 -4.15 1.57
C GLY A 174 22.51 -5.56 2.08
N GLN A 175 21.36 -6.15 1.72
CA GLN A 175 21.00 -7.53 2.03
C GLN A 175 21.03 -8.40 0.79
N VAL A 176 21.68 -9.56 0.90
CA VAL A 176 21.75 -10.56 -0.17
C VAL A 176 20.35 -11.09 -0.46
N ALA A 177 19.98 -11.15 -1.74
CA ALA A 177 18.68 -11.65 -2.18
C ALA A 177 18.85 -12.74 -3.25
N ASN A 178 17.91 -13.70 -3.30
CA ASN A 178 17.78 -14.59 -4.44
C ASN A 178 17.08 -13.86 -5.58
N VAL A 179 17.53 -14.09 -6.81
CA VAL A 179 17.05 -13.40 -8.00
C VAL A 179 17.02 -14.34 -9.21
N MET A 180 16.13 -14.04 -10.14
CA MET A 180 16.12 -14.56 -11.49
C MET A 180 16.86 -13.60 -12.42
N GLN A 181 17.82 -14.11 -13.20
CA GLN A 181 18.43 -13.39 -14.32
C GLN A 181 17.64 -13.68 -15.60
N VAL A 182 17.23 -12.62 -16.29
CA VAL A 182 16.66 -12.65 -17.65
C VAL A 182 17.74 -12.20 -18.63
N SER A 183 18.01 -13.02 -19.65
CA SER A 183 18.96 -12.65 -20.71
C SER A 183 18.47 -11.44 -21.52
N GLY A 184 19.41 -10.56 -21.89
CA GLY A 184 19.18 -9.47 -22.84
C GLY A 184 19.40 -9.86 -24.31
N ASP A 185 19.59 -11.14 -24.61
CA ASP A 185 19.82 -11.62 -25.99
C ASP A 185 18.62 -11.33 -26.89
N LEU A 186 18.89 -11.03 -28.17
CA LEU A 186 17.81 -10.71 -29.09
C LEU A 186 17.08 -11.96 -29.63
N ASN A 187 16.18 -12.55 -28.84
CA ASN A 187 15.34 -13.68 -29.26
C ASN A 187 13.89 -13.61 -28.74
N THR A 188 12.91 -13.59 -29.65
CA THR A 188 11.45 -13.48 -29.36
C THR A 188 10.86 -14.65 -28.57
N LYS A 189 11.64 -15.71 -28.34
CA LYS A 189 11.26 -16.84 -27.49
C LYS A 189 11.62 -16.65 -26.03
N ILE A 190 12.45 -15.66 -25.68
CA ILE A 190 12.81 -15.35 -24.29
C ILE A 190 11.66 -14.58 -23.67
N GLY A 191 11.11 -15.12 -22.59
CA GLY A 191 9.96 -14.57 -21.87
C GLY A 191 9.29 -15.59 -20.98
N TYR A 192 8.31 -15.14 -20.18
CA TYR A 192 7.60 -15.99 -19.24
C TYR A 192 6.10 -15.72 -19.28
N LYS A 193 5.29 -16.78 -19.36
CA LYS A 193 3.83 -16.67 -19.25
C LYS A 193 3.44 -16.56 -17.77
N MET A 194 2.67 -15.53 -17.47
CA MET A 194 2.10 -15.27 -16.16
C MET A 194 0.59 -15.50 -16.20
N PHE A 195 0.15 -16.66 -15.72
CA PHE A 195 -1.26 -16.98 -15.53
C PHE A 195 -1.77 -16.33 -14.24
N HIS A 196 -2.33 -15.13 -14.36
CA HIS A 196 -2.67 -14.28 -13.22
C HIS A 196 -3.90 -14.72 -12.40
N GLY A 197 -4.81 -15.52 -12.99
CA GLY A 197 -5.95 -16.10 -12.25
C GLY A 197 -7.03 -15.11 -11.77
N ILE A 198 -7.01 -13.87 -12.26
CA ILE A 198 -7.98 -12.82 -11.92
C ILE A 198 -9.20 -12.95 -12.85
N ALA A 199 -10.41 -12.89 -12.28
CA ALA A 199 -11.65 -12.89 -13.06
C ALA A 199 -11.90 -11.50 -13.72
N PRO A 200 -12.62 -11.44 -14.86
CA PRO A 200 -12.98 -10.17 -15.50
C PRO A 200 -13.60 -9.15 -14.54
N ASN A 201 -13.28 -7.87 -14.72
CA ASN A 201 -13.69 -6.79 -13.82
C ASN A 201 -13.86 -5.44 -14.54
N GLY A 202 -14.14 -4.36 -13.78
CA GLY A 202 -14.29 -2.99 -14.28
C GLY A 202 -15.30 -2.79 -15.43
N GLY A 203 -16.32 -3.66 -15.51
CA GLY A 203 -17.39 -3.59 -16.52
C GLY A 203 -17.06 -4.15 -17.90
N GLY A 204 -15.83 -4.62 -18.12
CA GLY A 204 -15.40 -5.29 -19.35
C GLY A 204 -15.65 -6.81 -19.34
N THR A 205 -15.15 -7.49 -20.37
CA THR A 205 -15.11 -8.97 -20.46
C THR A 205 -13.75 -9.55 -20.12
N LEU A 206 -12.74 -8.69 -19.99
CA LEU A 206 -11.37 -9.03 -19.59
C LEU A 206 -11.04 -8.42 -18.21
N VAL A 207 -9.81 -8.64 -17.73
CA VAL A 207 -9.33 -8.01 -16.49
C VAL A 207 -8.76 -6.65 -16.81
N ASN A 208 -9.48 -5.59 -16.51
CA ASN A 208 -9.12 -4.23 -16.88
C ASN A 208 -8.87 -3.30 -15.66
N GLN A 209 -8.95 -3.87 -14.46
CA GLN A 209 -8.51 -3.27 -13.20
C GLN A 209 -7.55 -4.23 -12.49
N TYR A 210 -6.26 -3.88 -12.45
CA TYR A 210 -5.22 -4.68 -11.79
C TYR A 210 -3.99 -3.83 -11.50
N THR A 211 -3.11 -4.33 -10.64
CA THR A 211 -1.80 -3.70 -10.38
C THR A 211 -0.70 -4.71 -10.56
N ILE A 212 0.29 -4.40 -11.40
CA ILE A 212 1.50 -5.21 -11.61
C ILE A 212 2.70 -4.51 -10.97
N ILE A 213 3.52 -5.25 -10.24
CA ILE A 213 4.63 -4.74 -9.44
C ILE A 213 5.86 -5.61 -9.71
N PHE A 214 7.02 -4.98 -9.85
CA PHE A 214 8.31 -5.64 -10.08
C PHE A 214 9.38 -5.07 -9.15
N ASP A 215 10.16 -5.93 -8.51
CA ASP A 215 11.46 -5.58 -7.93
C ASP A 215 12.55 -5.98 -8.92
N ILE A 216 13.16 -5.00 -9.59
CA ILE A 216 13.96 -5.22 -10.79
C ILE A 216 15.24 -4.38 -10.82
N TYR A 217 16.30 -4.97 -11.37
CA TYR A 217 17.57 -4.35 -11.67
C TYR A 217 17.84 -4.47 -13.18
N VAL A 218 17.82 -3.34 -13.89
CA VAL A 218 18.01 -3.31 -15.35
C VAL A 218 19.48 -3.04 -15.68
N VAL A 219 20.09 -3.94 -16.46
CA VAL A 219 21.43 -3.76 -17.03
C VAL A 219 21.28 -3.31 -18.49
N PRO A 220 21.63 -2.05 -18.83
CA PRO A 220 21.53 -1.56 -20.19
C PRO A 220 22.65 -2.18 -21.02
N VAL A 221 22.34 -3.22 -21.79
CA VAL A 221 23.34 -3.88 -22.64
C VAL A 221 23.33 -3.23 -24.04
N ARG A 222 22.13 -3.04 -24.63
CA ARG A 222 21.88 -2.46 -25.97
C ARG A 222 20.42 -2.00 -26.05
N GLY A 223 20.13 -0.96 -26.85
CA GLY A 223 18.76 -0.42 -26.97
C GLY A 223 18.38 0.45 -25.77
N GLY A 224 17.67 1.56 -26.03
CA GLY A 224 17.28 2.50 -24.98
C GLY A 224 16.07 2.07 -24.16
N ALA A 225 15.54 0.87 -24.41
CA ALA A 225 14.28 0.37 -23.87
C ALA A 225 14.35 -1.14 -23.57
N ALA A 226 13.46 -1.58 -22.67
CA ALA A 226 13.34 -2.98 -22.32
C ALA A 226 11.90 -3.32 -21.93
N SER A 227 11.29 -4.29 -22.62
CA SER A 227 9.93 -4.75 -22.36
C SER A 227 9.81 -5.43 -21.00
N LEU A 228 8.78 -5.07 -20.23
CA LEU A 228 8.46 -5.65 -18.93
C LEU A 228 7.20 -6.53 -19.00
N LEU A 229 6.22 -6.10 -19.80
CA LEU A 229 4.91 -6.73 -19.89
C LEU A 229 4.38 -6.66 -21.33
N GLN A 230 3.80 -7.77 -21.78
CA GLN A 230 3.12 -7.94 -23.06
C GLN A 230 1.74 -8.55 -22.81
N ILE A 231 0.69 -7.89 -23.29
CA ILE A 231 -0.72 -8.20 -23.07
C ILE A 231 -1.45 -8.42 -24.40
N SER A 232 -1.14 -7.63 -25.43
CA SER A 232 -1.86 -7.66 -26.70
C SER A 232 -1.62 -8.93 -27.52
N SER A 233 -0.44 -9.57 -27.36
CA SER A 233 -0.15 -10.84 -28.02
C SER A 233 0.23 -11.95 -27.06
N LEU A 234 -0.61 -12.98 -27.02
CA LEU A 234 -0.32 -14.26 -26.35
C LEU A 234 0.80 -15.05 -27.03
N GLY A 235 1.15 -14.71 -28.27
CA GLY A 235 2.22 -15.35 -29.04
C GLY A 235 3.53 -14.56 -29.06
N ASN A 236 3.60 -13.41 -28.37
CA ASN A 236 4.72 -12.46 -28.45
C ASN A 236 5.07 -12.09 -29.92
N THR A 237 4.08 -11.63 -30.68
CA THR A 237 4.20 -11.35 -32.12
C THR A 237 4.21 -9.85 -32.46
N ASP A 238 4.09 -8.99 -31.47
CA ASP A 238 4.09 -7.53 -31.56
C ASP A 238 4.91 -6.95 -30.39
N ASP A 239 5.14 -5.63 -30.42
CA ASP A 239 5.87 -4.89 -29.40
C ASP A 239 5.20 -5.08 -28.04
N GLY A 240 6.02 -5.06 -26.97
CA GLY A 240 5.54 -5.00 -25.59
C GLY A 240 4.52 -3.89 -25.32
N ASP A 241 3.92 -3.94 -24.13
CA ASP A 241 2.87 -3.01 -23.70
C ASP A 241 3.26 -2.13 -22.52
N LEU A 242 4.32 -2.49 -21.80
CA LEU A 242 4.93 -1.68 -20.75
C LEU A 242 6.44 -1.87 -20.79
N PHE A 243 7.19 -0.78 -20.83
CA PHE A 243 8.63 -0.81 -21.00
C PHE A 243 9.32 0.06 -19.96
N TRP A 244 10.54 -0.31 -19.62
CA TRP A 244 11.54 0.66 -19.17
C TRP A 244 12.12 1.39 -20.39
N GLN A 245 12.23 2.73 -20.33
CA GLN A 245 12.89 3.53 -21.37
C GLN A 245 13.40 4.86 -20.78
N GLY A 246 14.68 5.18 -20.99
CA GLY A 246 15.24 6.50 -20.63
C GLY A 246 15.08 6.88 -19.16
N SER A 247 15.23 5.92 -18.25
CA SER A 247 15.00 6.02 -16.80
C SER A 247 13.55 6.26 -16.36
N ASN A 248 12.60 6.12 -17.29
CA ASN A 248 11.18 6.07 -17.00
C ASN A 248 10.65 4.65 -17.28
N PHE A 249 9.42 4.39 -16.86
CA PHE A 249 8.65 3.30 -17.43
C PHE A 249 7.29 3.81 -17.87
N GLY A 250 6.78 3.20 -18.92
CA GLY A 250 5.66 3.74 -19.65
C GLY A 250 5.24 2.88 -20.82
N GLN A 251 4.28 3.43 -21.56
CA GLN A 251 3.63 2.73 -22.65
C GLN A 251 3.13 3.71 -23.72
N GLY A 252 3.32 3.37 -24.99
CA GLY A 252 2.85 4.18 -26.13
C GLY A 252 3.43 5.59 -26.22
N GLY A 253 2.98 6.35 -27.22
CA GLY A 253 3.40 7.74 -27.42
C GLY A 253 2.92 8.65 -26.30
N GLY A 254 3.85 9.32 -25.61
CA GLY A 254 3.55 10.22 -24.49
C GLY A 254 3.25 9.53 -23.15
N GLY A 255 3.50 8.22 -23.03
CA GLY A 255 3.36 7.50 -21.76
C GLY A 255 4.64 7.36 -20.94
N TYR A 256 5.77 7.87 -21.42
CA TYR A 256 7.06 7.88 -20.70
C TYR A 256 7.26 9.18 -19.90
N ASN A 257 6.24 9.55 -19.11
CA ASN A 257 6.30 10.68 -18.20
C ASN A 257 6.70 10.20 -16.80
N GLY A 258 7.44 11.04 -16.09
CA GLY A 258 7.89 10.77 -14.73
C GLY A 258 9.06 11.65 -14.33
N THR A 259 9.58 11.35 -13.14
CA THR A 259 10.73 12.01 -12.51
C THR A 259 12.07 11.48 -13.02
N GLY A 260 12.08 10.42 -13.84
CA GLY A 260 13.30 9.72 -14.24
C GLY A 260 13.90 8.85 -13.13
N ALA A 261 13.11 8.47 -12.12
CA ALA A 261 13.57 7.72 -10.95
C ALA A 261 13.98 6.26 -11.24
N PHE A 262 13.50 5.66 -12.33
CA PHE A 262 13.78 4.24 -12.63
C PHE A 262 15.12 4.11 -13.38
N THR A 263 16.20 4.39 -12.68
CA THR A 263 17.55 4.41 -13.26
C THR A 263 18.09 3.00 -13.53
N PRO A 264 18.95 2.82 -14.56
CA PRO A 264 19.60 1.55 -14.80
C PRO A 264 20.72 1.29 -13.77
N ASN A 265 21.12 0.03 -13.63
CA ASN A 265 22.16 -0.43 -12.71
C ASN A 265 21.87 -0.14 -11.22
N ALA A 266 20.59 0.00 -10.88
CA ALA A 266 20.09 0.13 -9.52
C ALA A 266 18.83 -0.74 -9.34
N TRP A 267 18.58 -1.15 -8.11
CA TRP A 267 17.35 -1.86 -7.75
C TRP A 267 16.22 -0.87 -7.61
N HIS A 268 15.10 -1.15 -8.28
CA HIS A 268 13.88 -0.35 -8.19
C HIS A 268 12.66 -1.25 -7.99
N ARG A 269 11.69 -0.76 -7.23
CA ARG A 269 10.33 -1.30 -7.19
C ARG A 269 9.46 -0.44 -8.08
N VAL A 270 8.93 -1.02 -9.14
CA VAL A 270 8.06 -0.30 -10.09
C VAL A 270 6.67 -0.91 -10.11
N ALA A 271 5.65 -0.05 -10.15
CA ALA A 271 4.25 -0.46 -10.10
C ALA A 271 3.41 0.29 -11.14
N ALA A 272 2.66 -0.44 -11.96
CA ALA A 272 1.62 0.10 -12.84
C ALA A 272 0.25 -0.40 -12.38
N ALA A 273 -0.63 0.54 -12.01
CA ALA A 273 -1.98 0.28 -11.56
C ALA A 273 -2.98 0.75 -12.62
N TYR A 274 -3.65 -0.21 -13.26
CA TYR A 274 -4.58 -0.02 -14.37
C TYR A 274 -6.01 0.11 -13.85
N ASP A 275 -6.73 1.09 -14.37
CA ASP A 275 -8.17 1.25 -14.22
C ASP A 275 -8.77 1.79 -15.52
N GLU A 276 -9.08 0.89 -16.44
CA GLU A 276 -9.63 1.26 -17.75
C GLU A 276 -11.07 1.76 -17.66
N ALA A 277 -11.80 1.51 -16.56
CA ALA A 277 -13.10 2.13 -16.33
C ALA A 277 -12.98 3.64 -16.09
N ALA A 278 -11.88 4.07 -15.50
CA ALA A 278 -11.50 5.49 -15.37
C ALA A 278 -10.57 5.97 -16.49
N GLY A 279 -10.13 5.09 -17.40
CA GLY A 279 -9.19 5.38 -18.49
C GLY A 279 -7.81 5.82 -18.02
N VAL A 280 -7.33 5.28 -16.89
CA VAL A 280 -6.07 5.71 -16.24
C VAL A 280 -5.14 4.54 -15.95
N VAL A 281 -3.84 4.77 -16.17
CA VAL A 281 -2.76 3.94 -15.65
C VAL A 281 -1.87 4.79 -14.75
N THR A 282 -1.91 4.48 -13.46
CA THR A 282 -1.11 5.17 -12.43
C THR A 282 0.22 4.45 -12.25
N LYS A 283 1.33 5.19 -12.27
CA LYS A 283 2.69 4.64 -12.24
C LYS A 283 3.49 5.15 -11.04
N TYR A 284 4.17 4.25 -10.35
CA TYR A 284 5.06 4.56 -9.21
C TYR A 284 6.42 3.86 -9.37
N VAL A 285 7.47 4.52 -8.88
CA VAL A 285 8.84 3.98 -8.75
C VAL A 285 9.30 4.27 -7.32
N ASP A 286 9.65 3.25 -6.57
CA ASP A 286 10.13 3.34 -5.18
C ASP A 286 9.19 4.13 -4.25
N GLY A 287 7.88 4.02 -4.47
CA GLY A 287 6.86 4.79 -3.75
C GLY A 287 6.71 6.25 -4.21
N ILE A 288 7.44 6.67 -5.25
CA ILE A 288 7.34 8.01 -5.85
C ILE A 288 6.41 7.94 -7.06
N LYS A 289 5.35 8.75 -7.05
CA LYS A 289 4.42 8.89 -8.17
C LYS A 289 5.15 9.42 -9.42
N GLN A 290 4.94 8.76 -10.55
CA GLN A 290 5.52 9.15 -11.83
C GLN A 290 4.49 9.83 -12.73
N ASP A 291 3.31 9.22 -12.91
CA ASP A 291 2.30 9.74 -13.82
C ASP A 291 0.93 9.10 -13.54
N ASP A 292 -0.13 9.85 -13.85
CA ASP A 292 -1.47 9.32 -14.11
C ASP A 292 -1.68 9.40 -15.62
N TRP A 293 -1.17 8.40 -16.33
CA TRP A 293 -1.30 8.38 -17.77
C TRP A 293 -2.75 8.10 -18.12
N THR A 294 -3.40 9.06 -18.78
CA THR A 294 -4.79 8.95 -19.21
C THR A 294 -4.86 8.86 -20.72
N ALA A 295 -5.68 7.93 -21.20
CA ALA A 295 -5.99 7.79 -22.61
C ALA A 295 -7.45 7.38 -22.74
N ASN A 296 -8.16 7.97 -23.70
CA ASN A 296 -9.56 7.63 -23.98
C ASN A 296 -9.66 6.26 -24.66
N GLN A 297 -9.39 5.20 -23.89
CA GLN A 297 -9.39 3.81 -24.33
C GLN A 297 -10.70 3.11 -23.93
N GLY A 298 -11.03 2.04 -24.63
CA GLY A 298 -12.17 1.20 -24.27
C GLY A 298 -11.84 0.26 -23.10
N LEU A 299 -12.86 -0.20 -22.39
CA LEU A 299 -12.73 -1.06 -21.20
C LEU A 299 -11.87 -2.32 -21.43
N ASP A 300 -11.95 -2.95 -22.61
CA ASP A 300 -11.18 -4.14 -22.97
C ASP A 300 -10.09 -3.78 -24.00
N ASN A 301 -9.33 -2.70 -23.77
CA ASN A 301 -8.24 -2.34 -24.68
C ASN A 301 -7.20 -3.47 -24.76
N PRO A 302 -6.83 -3.97 -25.96
CA PRO A 302 -5.93 -5.12 -26.11
C PRO A 302 -4.56 -4.95 -25.44
N ARG A 303 -4.07 -3.72 -25.32
CA ARG A 303 -2.76 -3.42 -24.71
C ARG A 303 -2.84 -3.13 -23.22
N ARG A 304 -4.03 -3.22 -22.60
CA ARG A 304 -4.25 -2.82 -21.19
C ARG A 304 -5.06 -3.84 -20.42
N ALA A 305 -6.08 -4.44 -21.01
CA ALA A 305 -6.91 -5.45 -20.34
C ALA A 305 -6.29 -6.83 -20.50
N LEU A 306 -6.04 -7.53 -19.39
CA LEU A 306 -5.39 -8.84 -19.39
C LEU A 306 -6.30 -9.89 -20.01
N GLN A 307 -5.72 -10.66 -20.92
CA GLN A 307 -6.28 -11.90 -21.45
C GLN A 307 -6.06 -13.04 -20.44
N GLN A 308 -6.15 -14.31 -20.87
CA GLN A 308 -5.94 -15.48 -19.99
C GLN A 308 -4.57 -15.54 -19.29
N TYR A 309 -3.54 -14.91 -19.88
CA TYR A 309 -2.21 -14.70 -19.32
C TYR A 309 -1.60 -13.45 -19.95
N ALA A 310 -0.58 -12.92 -19.30
CA ALA A 310 0.32 -11.95 -19.90
C ALA A 310 1.73 -12.55 -20.02
N ILE A 311 2.58 -11.93 -20.84
CA ILE A 311 3.96 -12.36 -21.02
C ILE A 311 4.88 -11.33 -20.35
N LEU A 312 5.78 -11.81 -19.51
CA LEU A 312 6.77 -11.00 -18.81
C LEU A 312 8.10 -11.02 -19.58
N PHE A 313 8.76 -9.86 -19.62
CA PHE A 313 10.13 -9.68 -20.12
C PHE A 313 10.36 -10.20 -21.54
N ALA A 314 9.34 -10.09 -22.40
CA ALA A 314 9.37 -10.53 -23.78
C ALA A 314 9.05 -9.38 -24.73
N ASP A 315 9.65 -9.45 -25.91
CA ASP A 315 9.45 -8.49 -26.98
C ASP A 315 9.41 -9.22 -28.32
N GLY A 316 8.37 -8.92 -29.12
CA GLY A 316 7.96 -9.70 -30.27
C GLY A 316 8.60 -9.30 -31.59
N ASP A 317 9.10 -8.08 -31.72
CA ASP A 317 9.83 -7.55 -32.88
C ASP A 317 11.35 -7.49 -32.68
N ASN A 318 11.81 -7.85 -31.47
CA ASN A 318 13.13 -8.38 -31.17
C ASN A 318 14.23 -7.31 -31.03
N ASP A 319 13.90 -6.08 -30.67
CA ASP A 319 14.86 -4.97 -30.53
C ASP A 319 14.82 -4.26 -29.16
N GLU A 320 13.81 -4.51 -28.32
CA GLU A 320 13.59 -3.81 -27.05
C GLU A 320 13.79 -4.74 -25.84
N ARG A 321 15.01 -5.28 -25.74
CA ARG A 321 15.44 -6.14 -24.62
C ARG A 321 16.70 -5.65 -23.91
N ALA A 322 16.69 -5.83 -22.60
CA ALA A 322 17.84 -5.64 -21.73
C ALA A 322 18.01 -6.86 -20.83
N GLN A 323 19.24 -7.08 -20.36
CA GLN A 323 19.47 -8.02 -19.28
C GLN A 323 18.85 -7.45 -18.02
N MET A 324 18.13 -8.29 -17.27
CA MET A 324 17.48 -7.89 -16.03
C MET A 324 17.76 -8.92 -14.94
N TYR A 325 17.80 -8.44 -13.69
CA TYR A 325 17.68 -9.29 -12.53
C TYR A 325 16.37 -8.94 -11.82
N VAL A 326 15.61 -9.96 -11.45
CA VAL A 326 14.28 -9.82 -10.86
C VAL A 326 14.30 -10.52 -9.52
N ASN A 327 14.04 -9.78 -8.45
CA ASN A 327 13.88 -10.38 -7.12
C ASN A 327 12.45 -10.87 -6.93
N SER A 328 11.46 -10.06 -7.31
CA SER A 328 10.07 -10.47 -7.19
C SER A 328 9.16 -9.82 -8.22
N VAL A 329 8.07 -10.53 -8.55
CA VAL A 329 6.94 -10.04 -9.36
C VAL A 329 5.66 -10.29 -8.57
N GLN A 330 4.75 -9.31 -8.55
CA GLN A 330 3.45 -9.46 -7.90
C GLN A 330 2.36 -8.85 -8.78
N ILE A 331 1.23 -9.57 -8.91
CA ILE A 331 0.02 -9.03 -9.51
C ILE A 331 -1.14 -9.06 -8.51
N ARG A 332 -1.88 -7.96 -8.48
CA ARG A 332 -3.07 -7.78 -7.65
C ARG A 332 -4.31 -7.56 -8.50
N ALA A 333 -5.42 -8.14 -8.06
CA ALA A 333 -6.74 -7.79 -8.57
C ALA A 333 -7.11 -6.37 -8.14
N GLY A 334 -7.60 -5.56 -9.10
CA GLY A 334 -7.96 -4.16 -8.88
C GLY A 334 -6.78 -3.20 -8.90
N LYS A 335 -7.12 -1.91 -9.00
CA LYS A 335 -6.18 -0.80 -8.90
C LYS A 335 -5.81 -0.56 -7.43
N LEU A 336 -4.53 -0.62 -7.07
CA LEU A 336 -4.07 -0.13 -5.76
C LEU A 336 -4.30 1.38 -5.67
N SER A 337 -4.64 1.87 -4.47
CA SER A 337 -4.73 3.32 -4.25
C SER A 337 -3.34 3.96 -4.30
N ASP A 338 -3.31 5.26 -4.61
CA ASP A 338 -2.08 6.05 -4.57
C ASP A 338 -1.34 5.93 -3.22
N ALA A 339 -2.09 5.90 -2.11
CA ALA A 339 -1.50 5.72 -0.78
C ALA A 339 -0.85 4.34 -0.62
N GLN A 340 -1.46 3.28 -1.13
CA GLN A 340 -0.88 1.93 -1.12
C GLN A 340 0.35 1.84 -2.04
N LEU A 341 0.31 2.49 -3.21
CA LEU A 341 1.43 2.57 -4.14
C LEU A 341 2.61 3.34 -3.55
N ALA A 342 2.36 4.43 -2.82
CA ALA A 342 3.39 5.15 -2.08
C ALA A 342 3.97 4.29 -0.94
N LEU A 343 3.12 3.56 -0.20
CA LEU A 343 3.53 2.66 0.90
C LEU A 343 4.33 1.43 0.44
N LEU A 344 4.28 1.05 -0.84
CA LEU A 344 5.15 0.00 -1.38
C LEU A 344 6.64 0.34 -1.25
N GLY A 345 6.99 1.63 -1.33
CA GLY A 345 8.37 2.10 -1.24
C GLY A 345 9.32 1.45 -2.26
N GLY A 346 10.61 1.48 -1.95
CA GLY A 346 11.64 0.78 -2.73
C GLY A 346 11.68 -0.73 -2.51
N PRO A 347 12.52 -1.46 -3.27
CA PRO A 347 12.61 -2.91 -3.19
C PRO A 347 13.28 -3.36 -1.88
N SER A 348 13.04 -4.61 -1.48
CA SER A 348 13.66 -5.24 -0.32
C SER A 348 14.16 -6.63 -0.67
N ALA A 349 15.17 -7.15 0.05
CA ALA A 349 15.65 -8.53 -0.19
C ALA A 349 14.59 -9.60 0.09
N SER A 350 13.56 -9.28 0.89
CA SER A 350 12.40 -10.13 1.15
C SER A 350 11.28 -10.02 0.10
N GLY A 351 11.49 -9.23 -0.97
CA GLY A 351 10.53 -9.05 -2.05
C GLY A 351 9.38 -8.10 -1.73
N ILE A 352 8.31 -8.23 -2.51
CA ILE A 352 7.11 -7.39 -2.46
C ILE A 352 6.17 -7.89 -1.35
N PRO A 353 5.70 -7.02 -0.44
CA PRO A 353 4.85 -7.44 0.66
C PRO A 353 3.47 -7.92 0.17
N LEU A 354 2.91 -8.93 0.83
CA LEU A 354 1.53 -9.37 0.60
C LEU A 354 0.52 -8.37 1.17
N VAL A 355 0.77 -7.91 2.40
CA VAL A 355 -0.09 -6.99 3.15
C VAL A 355 0.46 -5.57 3.03
N LEU A 356 -0.42 -4.63 2.70
CA LEU A 356 -0.14 -3.20 2.77
C LEU A 356 -1.07 -2.55 3.79
N PRO A 357 -0.61 -1.59 4.59
CA PRO A 357 -1.49 -0.83 5.48
C PRO A 357 -2.63 -0.19 4.68
N ALA A 358 -3.84 -0.30 5.20
CA ALA A 358 -4.95 0.50 4.71
C ALA A 358 -4.68 1.98 5.01
N SER A 359 -5.05 2.85 4.08
CA SER A 359 -4.94 4.29 4.27
C SER A 359 -6.10 5.00 3.61
N THR A 360 -6.62 6.01 4.30
CA THR A 360 -7.65 6.93 3.79
C THR A 360 -7.06 8.19 3.16
N VAL A 361 -5.74 8.29 3.04
CA VAL A 361 -5.09 9.45 2.41
C VAL A 361 -5.45 9.49 0.92
N THR A 362 -6.05 10.60 0.49
CA THR A 362 -6.42 10.82 -0.92
C THR A 362 -5.60 11.94 -1.57
N GLY A 363 -4.91 12.75 -0.76
CA GLY A 363 -3.96 13.76 -1.21
C GLY A 363 -2.80 13.91 -0.23
N GLN A 364 -1.56 13.94 -0.73
CA GLN A 364 -0.37 14.27 0.05
C GLN A 364 0.67 14.99 -0.82
N TRP A 365 1.24 16.06 -0.27
CA TRP A 365 2.26 16.89 -0.91
C TRP A 365 3.40 17.12 0.08
N ASP A 366 4.61 16.63 -0.23
CA ASP A 366 5.79 16.70 0.66
C ASP A 366 6.90 17.64 0.15
N PHE A 367 6.69 18.29 -1.01
CA PHE A 367 7.60 19.28 -1.64
C PHE A 367 9.08 18.89 -1.81
N ASN A 368 9.43 17.61 -1.59
CA ASN A 368 10.80 17.08 -1.66
C ASN A 368 11.47 17.23 -3.03
N THR A 369 10.69 17.36 -4.10
CA THR A 369 11.18 17.56 -5.47
C THR A 369 11.29 19.03 -5.86
N GLY A 370 10.93 19.96 -4.96
CA GLY A 370 10.88 21.38 -5.25
C GLY A 370 9.80 21.76 -6.27
N THR A 371 8.67 21.04 -6.26
CA THR A 371 7.54 21.24 -7.17
C THR A 371 6.21 21.10 -6.43
N LEU A 372 5.11 21.42 -7.12
CA LEU A 372 3.74 21.19 -6.64
C LEU A 372 3.25 19.73 -6.84
N ALA A 373 4.14 18.81 -7.23
CA ALA A 373 3.78 17.42 -7.44
C ALA A 373 3.24 16.77 -6.15
N ALA A 374 2.25 15.91 -6.33
CA ALA A 374 1.69 15.10 -5.25
C ALA A 374 2.48 13.80 -5.07
N THR A 375 2.73 13.43 -3.82
CA THR A 375 3.13 12.07 -3.44
C THR A 375 1.94 11.12 -3.58
N ILE A 376 0.74 11.58 -3.19
CA ILE A 376 -0.54 10.85 -3.31
C ILE A 376 -1.58 11.80 -3.91
N GLY A 377 -2.34 11.36 -4.91
CA GLY A 377 -3.40 12.16 -5.52
C GLY A 377 -2.90 13.08 -6.64
N LYS A 378 -3.55 14.22 -6.83
CA LYS A 378 -3.24 15.16 -7.93
C LYS A 378 -2.28 16.27 -7.49
N PRO A 379 -1.40 16.77 -8.38
CA PRO A 379 -0.58 17.93 -8.09
C PRO A 379 -1.42 19.12 -7.62
N LEU A 380 -0.85 19.97 -6.75
CA LEU A 380 -1.44 21.28 -6.50
C LEU A 380 -1.34 22.13 -7.78
N GLU A 381 -2.31 23.01 -7.98
CA GLU A 381 -2.26 23.99 -9.05
C GLU A 381 -2.14 25.40 -8.47
N TYR A 382 -1.37 26.27 -9.11
CA TYR A 382 -1.40 27.70 -8.80
C TYR A 382 -2.82 28.24 -8.99
N LEU A 383 -3.29 29.07 -8.06
CA LEU A 383 -4.65 29.59 -8.06
C LEU A 383 -5.01 30.33 -9.37
N ASP A 384 -4.07 31.11 -9.90
CA ASP A 384 -4.18 31.83 -11.18
C ASP A 384 -3.64 31.07 -12.41
N GLY A 385 -3.35 29.78 -12.25
CA GLY A 385 -2.84 28.89 -13.30
C GLY A 385 -1.32 28.91 -13.46
N ASP A 386 -0.76 27.83 -14.02
CA ASP A 386 0.68 27.69 -14.22
C ASP A 386 1.14 28.44 -15.48
N THR A 387 1.33 29.75 -15.34
CA THR A 387 1.87 30.62 -16.39
C THR A 387 3.21 31.21 -15.96
N ALA A 388 4.09 31.52 -16.91
CA ALA A 388 5.41 32.07 -16.62
C ALA A 388 5.36 33.39 -15.82
N ASP A 389 4.32 34.19 -16.05
CA ASP A 389 4.07 35.47 -15.38
C ASP A 389 3.00 35.37 -14.27
N GLY A 390 2.66 34.14 -13.83
CA GLY A 390 1.65 33.89 -12.81
C GLY A 390 2.05 34.45 -11.44
N ILE A 391 1.12 35.12 -10.76
CA ILE A 391 1.38 35.79 -9.48
C ILE A 391 1.62 34.76 -8.38
N ALA A 392 0.81 33.70 -8.30
CA ALA A 392 1.03 32.65 -7.30
C ALA A 392 2.38 31.96 -7.51
N LYS A 393 2.77 31.71 -8.77
CA LYS A 393 4.07 31.13 -9.11
C LYS A 393 5.23 32.02 -8.69
N ALA A 394 5.18 33.31 -9.01
CA ALA A 394 6.19 34.28 -8.58
C ALA A 394 6.27 34.44 -7.06
N ALA A 395 5.17 34.22 -6.35
CA ALA A 395 5.08 34.25 -4.90
C ALA A 395 5.49 32.93 -4.20
N THR A 396 5.84 31.89 -4.97
CA THR A 396 6.19 30.57 -4.45
C THR A 396 7.69 30.33 -4.56
N THR A 397 8.31 29.90 -3.47
CA THR A 397 9.71 29.47 -3.44
C THR A 397 9.80 28.06 -2.89
N PHE A 398 10.59 27.21 -3.53
CA PHE A 398 10.94 25.88 -3.01
C PHE A 398 12.40 25.86 -2.57
N GLY A 399 12.70 25.11 -1.51
CA GLY A 399 14.07 24.92 -1.02
C GLY A 399 14.09 24.16 0.29
N SER A 400 15.28 23.88 0.80
CA SER A 400 15.43 23.39 2.18
C SER A 400 15.23 24.53 3.18
N THR A 401 14.78 24.21 4.39
CA THR A 401 14.73 25.11 5.55
C THR A 401 16.03 25.89 5.69
N THR A 402 17.18 25.20 5.67
CA THR A 402 18.50 25.80 5.75
C THR A 402 18.77 26.81 4.63
N THR A 403 18.45 26.47 3.37
CA THR A 403 18.69 27.37 2.22
C THR A 403 17.77 28.59 2.21
N LEU A 404 16.58 28.47 2.80
CA LEU A 404 15.59 29.55 2.88
C LEU A 404 15.72 30.38 4.17
N GLY A 405 16.64 30.02 5.07
CA GLY A 405 16.82 30.70 6.36
C GLY A 405 15.64 30.52 7.31
N VAL A 406 14.93 29.40 7.17
CA VAL A 406 13.85 28.98 8.08
C VAL A 406 14.43 27.95 9.05
N ASP A 407 14.00 27.97 10.30
CA ASP A 407 14.43 26.98 11.30
C ASP A 407 14.15 25.55 10.80
N ASP A 408 15.08 24.65 11.08
CA ASP A 408 14.97 23.23 10.76
C ASP A 408 13.88 22.55 11.62
N ILE A 409 13.25 21.49 11.09
CA ILE A 409 12.17 20.79 11.79
C ILE A 409 12.77 19.79 12.75
N ASP A 410 12.59 20.02 14.06
CA ASP A 410 13.23 19.22 15.12
C ASP A 410 14.76 19.13 14.97
N GLY A 411 15.37 20.21 14.45
CA GLY A 411 16.81 20.30 14.20
C GLY A 411 17.29 19.61 12.92
N GLU A 412 16.39 19.04 12.11
CA GLU A 412 16.73 18.38 10.85
C GLU A 412 16.25 19.23 9.64
N PRO A 413 17.12 19.46 8.64
CA PRO A 413 16.73 20.16 7.43
C PRO A 413 15.60 19.44 6.67
N ALA A 414 14.64 20.21 6.17
CA ALA A 414 13.50 19.68 5.42
C ALA A 414 13.27 20.49 4.15
N ASN A 415 12.83 19.84 3.07
CA ASN A 415 12.37 20.56 1.88
C ASN A 415 10.97 21.13 2.13
N VAL A 416 10.76 22.36 1.66
CA VAL A 416 9.54 23.11 1.96
C VAL A 416 9.09 23.92 0.74
N LEU A 417 7.80 24.22 0.72
CA LEU A 417 7.21 25.30 -0.04
C LEU A 417 7.10 26.53 0.87
N GLN A 418 7.52 27.69 0.38
CA GLN A 418 7.28 28.98 1.02
C GLN A 418 6.45 29.88 0.10
N VAL A 419 5.36 30.42 0.64
CA VAL A 419 4.50 31.39 -0.05
C VAL A 419 4.55 32.75 0.66
N THR A 420 4.65 33.84 -0.09
CA THR A 420 4.73 35.19 0.47
C THR A 420 3.45 35.62 1.19
N GLY A 421 3.54 36.63 2.06
CA GLY A 421 2.40 37.27 2.71
C GLY A 421 1.84 38.50 1.97
N ASP A 422 2.26 38.75 0.72
CA ASP A 422 1.89 39.95 -0.04
C ASP A 422 0.41 39.97 -0.40
N LEU A 423 -0.36 40.98 0.03
CA LEU A 423 -1.81 41.09 -0.23
C LEU A 423 -2.15 41.03 -1.73
N ASN A 424 -2.53 39.85 -2.22
CA ASN A 424 -3.04 39.60 -3.56
C ASN A 424 -3.97 38.37 -3.56
N THR A 425 -5.20 38.53 -4.08
CA THR A 425 -6.23 37.47 -4.13
C THR A 425 -5.92 36.34 -5.11
N LYS A 426 -4.84 36.46 -5.90
CA LYS A 426 -4.38 35.42 -6.82
C LYS A 426 -3.32 34.50 -6.22
N ILE A 427 -2.78 34.82 -5.05
CA ILE A 427 -1.78 33.98 -4.39
C ILE A 427 -2.49 32.86 -3.63
N GLY A 428 -2.12 31.62 -3.92
CA GLY A 428 -2.67 30.42 -3.30
C GLY A 428 -2.60 29.21 -4.23
N TYR A 429 -3.16 28.10 -3.77
CA TYR A 429 -3.10 26.83 -4.50
C TYR A 429 -4.45 26.12 -4.50
N LYS A 430 -4.84 25.53 -5.63
CA LYS A 430 -5.99 24.62 -5.71
C LYS A 430 -5.53 23.22 -5.29
N MET A 431 -6.25 22.66 -4.33
CA MET A 431 -6.05 21.31 -3.80
C MET A 431 -7.20 20.40 -4.23
N PHE A 432 -6.98 19.65 -5.31
CA PHE A 432 -7.92 18.62 -5.78
C PHE A 432 -7.80 17.39 -4.89
N HIS A 433 -8.73 17.21 -3.95
CA HIS A 433 -8.66 16.19 -2.90
C HIS A 433 -9.10 14.79 -3.35
N GLY A 434 -9.85 14.66 -4.44
CA GLY A 434 -10.26 13.36 -4.99
C GLY A 434 -11.23 12.55 -4.13
N ILE A 435 -11.89 13.18 -3.16
CA ILE A 435 -12.85 12.54 -2.24
C ILE A 435 -14.25 12.68 -2.85
N ALA A 436 -14.96 11.56 -3.01
CA ALA A 436 -16.36 11.56 -3.42
C ALA A 436 -17.28 12.09 -2.29
N PRO A 437 -18.48 12.61 -2.61
CA PRO A 437 -19.45 13.03 -1.60
C PRO A 437 -19.69 11.95 -0.54
N ASN A 438 -19.79 12.36 0.73
CA ASN A 438 -19.93 11.48 1.88
C ASN A 438 -20.72 12.15 3.02
N GLY A 439 -20.85 11.47 4.18
CA GLY A 439 -21.62 11.97 5.33
C GLY A 439 -23.13 12.16 5.08
N GLY A 440 -23.66 11.61 3.98
CA GLY A 440 -25.08 11.69 3.59
C GLY A 440 -25.46 12.90 2.73
N GLY A 441 -24.51 13.78 2.41
CA GLY A 441 -24.74 14.97 1.58
C GLY A 441 -24.27 14.81 0.13
N ILE A 442 -24.31 15.92 -0.62
CA ILE A 442 -23.81 15.98 -2.01
C ILE A 442 -22.38 16.55 -2.10
N ARG A 443 -21.84 17.07 -1.00
CA ARG A 443 -20.46 17.52 -0.85
C ARG A 443 -19.67 16.53 0.01
N VAL A 444 -18.37 16.78 0.20
CA VAL A 444 -17.56 16.04 1.17
C VAL A 444 -17.81 16.61 2.56
N ASN A 445 -18.56 15.87 3.38
CA ASN A 445 -18.97 16.26 4.73
C ASN A 445 -18.06 15.67 5.82
N GLU A 446 -17.30 14.62 5.49
CA GLU A 446 -16.40 13.93 6.40
C GLU A 446 -15.00 13.86 5.80
N TYR A 447 -14.03 14.56 6.40
CA TYR A 447 -12.63 14.57 5.96
C TYR A 447 -11.71 15.06 7.07
N THR A 448 -10.42 14.74 6.93
CA THR A 448 -9.37 15.26 7.82
C THR A 448 -8.28 15.93 7.01
N LEU A 449 -7.97 17.18 7.34
CA LEU A 449 -6.88 17.97 6.76
C LEU A 449 -5.76 18.14 7.79
N ILE A 450 -4.53 17.84 7.38
CA ILE A 450 -3.33 17.90 8.21
C ILE A 450 -2.28 18.71 7.48
N MET A 451 -1.59 19.61 8.17
CA MET A 451 -0.51 20.41 7.61
C MET A 451 0.67 20.53 8.58
N ASP A 452 1.88 20.34 8.08
CA ASP A 452 3.11 20.72 8.76
C ASP A 452 3.52 22.11 8.25
N VAL A 453 3.28 23.13 9.08
CA VAL A 453 3.39 24.54 8.69
C VAL A 453 4.11 25.38 9.73
N LEU A 454 4.75 26.43 9.25
CA LEU A 454 5.31 27.53 10.02
C LEU A 454 4.72 28.83 9.48
N VAL A 455 3.99 29.55 10.34
CA VAL A 455 3.37 30.83 10.00
C VAL A 455 4.29 31.97 10.43
N HIS A 456 4.68 32.81 9.49
CA HIS A 456 5.46 34.03 9.70
C HIS A 456 4.52 35.25 9.67
N PRO A 457 4.02 35.74 10.81
CA PRO A 457 3.12 36.88 10.82
C PRO A 457 3.89 38.14 10.40
N VAL A 458 3.69 38.55 9.15
CA VAL A 458 4.32 39.77 8.60
C VAL A 458 3.46 40.99 8.91
N ARG A 459 2.13 40.84 8.86
CA ARG A 459 1.09 41.87 9.12
C ARG A 459 -0.21 41.17 9.54
N GLY A 460 -1.08 41.86 10.29
CA GLY A 460 -2.37 41.31 10.73
C GLY A 460 -2.27 40.29 11.87
N GLY A 461 -3.42 39.92 12.42
CA GLY A 461 -3.53 38.95 13.52
C GLY A 461 -3.93 37.54 13.10
N ALA A 462 -4.10 37.30 11.79
CA ALA A 462 -4.61 36.05 11.23
C ALA A 462 -3.93 35.68 9.90
N ALA A 463 -3.97 34.38 9.54
CA ALA A 463 -3.49 33.85 8.28
C ALA A 463 -4.43 32.74 7.78
N SER A 464 -5.00 32.91 6.58
CA SER A 464 -5.84 31.90 5.94
C SER A 464 -5.03 30.65 5.55
N LEU A 465 -5.54 29.49 5.93
CA LEU A 465 -4.96 28.17 5.64
C LEU A 465 -5.77 27.42 4.58
N LEU A 466 -7.10 27.49 4.67
CA LEU A 466 -8.04 26.80 3.79
C LEU A 466 -9.22 27.70 3.46
N GLN A 467 -9.67 27.60 2.22
CA GLN A 467 -10.88 28.19 1.68
C GLN A 467 -11.67 27.08 0.96
N SER A 468 -12.91 26.84 1.38
CA SER A 468 -13.80 25.80 0.82
C SER A 468 -15.15 26.34 0.33
N SER A 469 -15.55 27.53 0.75
CA SER A 469 -16.82 28.17 0.39
C SER A 469 -16.84 28.76 -1.01
N SER A 470 -15.69 29.25 -1.50
CA SER A 470 -15.54 29.81 -2.85
C SER A 470 -14.40 29.19 -3.61
N LEU A 471 -14.72 28.56 -4.74
CA LEU A 471 -13.75 28.08 -5.72
C LEU A 471 -13.03 29.22 -6.48
N GLY A 472 -13.56 30.45 -6.39
CA GLY A 472 -12.98 31.62 -7.05
C GLY A 472 -12.13 32.50 -6.13
N ASN A 473 -11.94 32.11 -4.86
CA ASN A 473 -11.32 32.95 -3.83
C ASN A 473 -11.96 34.36 -3.76
N THR A 474 -13.28 34.43 -3.63
CA THR A 474 -14.07 35.68 -3.69
C THR A 474 -14.61 36.15 -2.34
N ASP A 475 -14.39 35.39 -1.28
CA ASP A 475 -14.80 35.65 0.10
C ASP A 475 -13.66 35.32 1.07
N ASP A 476 -13.83 35.64 2.35
CA ASP A 476 -12.85 35.38 3.40
C ASP A 476 -12.57 33.88 3.50
N GLY A 477 -11.34 33.54 3.91
CA GLY A 477 -10.95 32.18 4.27
C GLY A 477 -11.94 31.44 5.19
N ASP A 478 -11.79 30.12 5.27
CA ASP A 478 -12.65 29.24 6.09
C ASP A 478 -11.93 28.59 7.27
N LEU A 479 -10.61 28.52 7.24
CA LEU A 479 -9.77 28.04 8.33
C LEU A 479 -8.54 28.92 8.44
N PHE A 480 -8.24 29.38 9.65
CA PHE A 480 -7.17 30.34 9.88
C PHE A 480 -6.29 29.92 11.05
N TRP A 481 -5.05 30.41 11.04
CA TRP A 481 -4.32 30.75 12.26
C TRP A 481 -4.78 32.13 12.75
N GLN A 482 -5.06 32.30 14.05
CA GLN A 482 -5.32 33.61 14.67
C GLN A 482 -5.00 33.58 16.17
N GLY A 483 -4.21 34.54 16.66
CA GLY A 483 -3.95 34.70 18.10
C GLY A 483 -3.44 33.44 18.82
N ASN A 484 -2.51 32.72 18.18
CA ASN A 484 -1.95 31.43 18.57
C ASN A 484 -2.91 30.23 18.55
N ASN A 485 -4.12 30.42 18.05
CA ASN A 485 -5.09 29.35 17.86
C ASN A 485 -5.26 29.07 16.37
N PHE A 486 -5.85 27.92 16.08
CA PHE A 486 -6.28 27.59 14.73
C PHE A 486 -7.78 27.30 14.78
N GLY A 487 -8.51 27.84 13.83
CA GLY A 487 -9.96 27.87 13.95
C GLY A 487 -10.64 28.62 12.82
N GLN A 488 -11.93 28.84 13.01
CA GLN A 488 -12.79 29.43 11.99
C GLN A 488 -13.99 30.13 12.59
N GLY A 489 -14.43 31.24 11.97
CA GLY A 489 -15.62 32.00 12.35
C GLY A 489 -15.60 32.56 13.79
N GLY A 490 -16.71 33.20 14.17
CA GLY A 490 -16.87 33.74 15.52
C GLY A 490 -16.98 32.63 16.57
N GLY A 491 -15.98 32.52 17.46
CA GLY A 491 -15.98 31.54 18.56
C GLY A 491 -15.39 30.16 18.22
N GLY A 492 -14.77 30.00 17.05
CA GLY A 492 -14.07 28.77 16.67
C GLY A 492 -12.56 28.77 16.94
N TYR A 493 -12.02 29.81 17.57
CA TYR A 493 -10.60 29.93 17.94
C TYR A 493 -10.32 29.48 19.38
N ASN A 494 -11.03 28.44 19.85
CA ASN A 494 -10.78 27.87 21.16
C ASN A 494 -9.60 26.89 21.08
N GLY A 495 -8.83 26.83 22.16
CA GLY A 495 -7.70 25.93 22.24
C GLY A 495 -6.77 26.31 23.38
N THR A 496 -5.64 25.63 23.42
CA THR A 496 -4.56 25.84 24.39
C THR A 496 -3.64 27.00 24.00
N GLY A 497 -3.81 27.58 22.80
CA GLY A 497 -2.88 28.56 22.24
C GLY A 497 -1.56 27.94 21.77
N ALA A 498 -1.55 26.64 21.42
CA ALA A 498 -0.35 25.90 21.05
C ALA A 498 0.19 26.23 19.65
N PHE A 499 -0.63 26.80 18.74
CA PHE A 499 -0.18 27.09 17.37
C PHE A 499 0.51 28.46 17.32
N THR A 500 1.75 28.51 17.79
CA THR A 500 2.52 29.75 17.90
C THR A 500 3.20 30.13 16.57
N PRO A 501 3.36 31.43 16.27
CA PRO A 501 4.03 31.87 15.06
C PRO A 501 5.55 31.65 15.12
N ASN A 502 6.18 31.57 13.95
CA ASN A 502 7.62 31.32 13.77
C ASN A 502 8.13 30.01 14.39
N VAL A 503 7.22 29.04 14.60
CA VAL A 503 7.55 27.69 15.07
C VAL A 503 6.84 26.70 14.16
N TRP A 504 7.50 25.58 13.88
CA TRP A 504 6.90 24.48 13.15
C TRP A 504 5.82 23.80 13.98
N HIS A 505 4.64 23.65 13.39
CA HIS A 505 3.52 22.95 13.99
C HIS A 505 2.85 22.00 13.01
N ARG A 506 2.37 20.87 13.54
CA ARG A 506 1.47 19.97 12.84
C ARG A 506 0.06 20.29 13.27
N VAL A 507 -0.71 20.92 12.38
CA VAL A 507 -2.11 21.25 12.64
C VAL A 507 -3.01 20.24 11.95
N ALA A 508 -4.05 19.77 12.63
CA ALA A 508 -4.98 18.79 12.10
C ALA A 508 -6.42 19.16 12.45
N ILE A 509 -7.30 19.15 11.45
CA ILE A 509 -8.74 19.34 11.61
C ILE A 509 -9.51 18.19 10.96
N SER A 510 -10.39 17.55 11.72
CA SER A 510 -11.27 16.47 11.25
C SER A 510 -12.72 16.94 11.33
N TYR A 511 -13.37 17.11 10.18
CA TYR A 511 -14.77 17.48 10.06
C TYR A 511 -15.66 16.25 10.01
N ASP A 512 -16.74 16.27 10.78
CA ASP A 512 -17.84 15.31 10.76
C ASP A 512 -19.17 16.07 10.71
N GLU A 513 -19.56 16.52 9.51
CA GLU A 513 -20.82 17.23 9.31
C GLU A 513 -22.03 16.27 9.16
N GLY A 514 -21.78 14.97 9.01
CA GLY A 514 -22.79 13.91 8.97
C GLY A 514 -23.26 13.44 10.36
N ALA A 515 -22.49 13.72 11.42
CA ALA A 515 -22.84 13.40 12.79
C ALA A 515 -24.16 14.04 13.24
N LYS A 516 -24.82 13.39 14.22
CA LYS A 516 -26.03 13.93 14.87
C LYS A 516 -25.82 15.35 15.42
N VAL A 517 -24.60 15.63 15.90
CA VAL A 517 -24.13 16.98 16.21
C VAL A 517 -22.89 17.20 15.36
N PRO A 518 -22.97 18.01 14.29
CA PRO A 518 -21.83 18.34 13.46
C PRO A 518 -20.69 18.94 14.29
N HIS A 519 -19.48 18.44 14.07
CA HIS A 519 -18.33 18.86 14.85
C HIS A 519 -17.03 18.84 14.04
N ALA A 520 -16.07 19.66 14.48
CA ALA A 520 -14.72 19.72 13.95
C ALA A 520 -13.71 19.49 15.08
N LEU A 521 -13.03 18.34 15.05
CA LEU A 521 -11.96 18.00 15.98
C LEU A 521 -10.67 18.71 15.59
N LYS A 522 -10.03 19.34 16.57
CA LYS A 522 -8.87 20.20 16.35
C LYS A 522 -7.67 19.77 17.18
N TYR A 523 -6.52 19.56 16.53
CA TYR A 523 -5.26 19.20 17.17
C TYR A 523 -4.10 20.05 16.65
N VAL A 524 -3.16 20.36 17.54
CA VAL A 524 -1.86 20.98 17.22
C VAL A 524 -0.79 20.13 17.90
N ASP A 525 0.17 19.62 17.16
CA ASP A 525 1.28 18.81 17.67
C ASP A 525 0.83 17.55 18.46
N GLY A 526 -0.31 16.98 18.08
CA GLY A 526 -0.96 15.88 18.81
C GLY A 526 -1.65 16.31 20.11
N ILE A 527 -1.69 17.61 20.42
CA ILE A 527 -2.39 18.18 21.58
C ILE A 527 -3.80 18.61 21.15
N TYR A 528 -4.81 18.06 21.82
CA TYR A 528 -6.21 18.44 21.63
C TYR A 528 -6.42 19.94 21.89
N GLN A 529 -7.10 20.61 20.97
CA GLN A 529 -7.47 22.02 21.10
C GLN A 529 -8.96 22.19 21.38
N ASP A 530 -9.81 21.65 20.49
CA ASP A 530 -11.25 21.83 20.56
C ASP A 530 -12.00 20.70 19.83
N ASP A 531 -13.26 20.52 20.19
CA ASP A 531 -14.24 19.64 19.55
C ASP A 531 -15.43 20.53 19.22
N TRP A 532 -15.17 21.37 18.22
CA TRP A 532 -15.96 22.55 18.00
C TRP A 532 -17.25 22.17 17.29
N THR A 533 -18.39 22.40 17.93
CA THR A 533 -19.70 22.08 17.33
C THR A 533 -20.27 23.28 16.58
N ALA A 534 -20.59 23.09 15.30
CA ALA A 534 -21.43 24.01 14.54
C ALA A 534 -22.85 23.46 14.54
N ASN A 535 -23.83 24.21 15.06
CA ASN A 535 -25.22 23.86 14.85
C ASN A 535 -25.68 24.31 13.45
N GLN A 536 -25.12 23.70 12.40
CA GLN A 536 -25.38 24.00 10.99
C GLN A 536 -25.93 22.76 10.27
N GLY A 537 -26.46 22.96 9.06
CA GLY A 537 -26.97 21.87 8.23
C GLY A 537 -25.87 21.20 7.41
N LEU A 538 -26.15 19.98 6.96
CA LEU A 538 -25.33 19.20 6.01
C LEU A 538 -25.00 20.03 4.74
N ASP A 539 -23.85 19.78 4.13
CA ASP A 539 -23.35 20.49 2.94
C ASP A 539 -23.08 22.00 3.17
N ALA A 540 -22.83 22.43 4.41
CA ALA A 540 -22.45 23.81 4.72
C ALA A 540 -21.13 24.20 4.00
N PRO A 541 -21.10 25.23 3.13
CA PRO A 541 -19.95 25.49 2.25
C PRO A 541 -18.61 25.78 2.96
N ARG A 542 -18.65 26.37 4.16
CA ARG A 542 -17.46 26.74 4.95
C ARG A 542 -16.82 25.57 5.72
N ARG A 543 -17.36 24.35 5.53
CA ARG A 543 -16.99 23.14 6.29
C ARG A 543 -16.93 21.90 5.45
N THR A 544 -17.43 21.97 4.22
CA THR A 544 -17.57 20.83 3.32
C THR A 544 -16.84 21.14 2.02
N LEU A 545 -16.20 20.13 1.45
CA LEU A 545 -15.42 20.32 0.23
C LEU A 545 -16.28 20.09 -1.00
N ASP A 546 -16.10 20.94 -2.01
CA ASP A 546 -16.65 20.76 -3.35
C ASP A 546 -15.67 19.91 -4.18
N THR A 547 -15.29 20.35 -5.38
CA THR A 547 -14.39 19.63 -6.30
C THR A 547 -12.92 19.82 -5.92
N TYR A 548 -12.59 20.96 -5.32
CA TYR A 548 -11.29 21.29 -4.75
C TYR A 548 -11.48 22.29 -3.60
N ALA A 549 -10.43 22.48 -2.81
CA ALA A 549 -10.32 23.59 -1.88
C ALA A 549 -9.12 24.46 -2.23
N ILE A 550 -9.06 25.67 -1.70
CA ILE A 550 -7.96 26.59 -1.95
C ILE A 550 -7.11 26.70 -0.67
N LEU A 551 -5.80 26.57 -0.82
CA LEU A 551 -4.82 26.65 0.25
C LEU A 551 -4.12 28.02 0.23
N PHE A 552 -3.88 28.56 1.42
CA PHE A 552 -3.06 29.77 1.66
C PHE A 552 -3.49 31.00 0.83
N ALA A 553 -4.78 31.12 0.56
CA ALA A 553 -5.37 32.24 -0.17
C ALA A 553 -6.41 32.97 0.69
N ASP A 554 -6.64 34.22 0.36
CA ASP A 554 -7.65 35.05 1.00
C ASP A 554 -8.31 35.97 -0.05
N GLY A 555 -9.63 36.04 -0.04
CA GLY A 555 -10.43 36.60 -1.14
C GLY A 555 -10.70 38.09 -1.03
N ASP A 556 -10.70 38.64 0.18
CA ASP A 556 -10.87 40.07 0.50
C ASP A 556 -9.54 40.76 0.91
N ASN A 557 -8.48 39.96 1.04
CA ASN A 557 -7.09 40.37 0.91
C ASN A 557 -6.51 41.12 2.12
N ASP A 558 -6.86 40.70 3.33
CA ASP A 558 -6.36 41.25 4.58
C ASP A 558 -5.84 40.19 5.57
N GLU A 559 -6.20 38.91 5.42
CA GLU A 559 -5.76 37.79 6.28
C GLU A 559 -4.68 36.90 5.65
N ARG A 560 -3.62 37.55 5.18
CA ARG A 560 -2.44 36.90 4.57
C ARG A 560 -1.19 37.00 5.46
N ALA A 561 -0.51 35.88 5.63
CA ALA A 561 0.84 35.81 6.20
C ALA A 561 1.77 35.04 5.25
N GLN A 562 3.08 35.19 5.45
CA GLN A 562 4.01 34.26 4.81
C GLN A 562 3.86 32.91 5.51
N ILE A 563 3.68 31.85 4.72
CA ILE A 563 3.52 30.48 5.23
C ILE A 563 4.60 29.63 4.60
N THR A 564 5.29 28.88 5.43
CA THR A 564 6.21 27.83 5.00
C THR A 564 5.57 26.48 5.34
N ALA A 565 5.47 25.57 4.38
CA ALA A 565 4.85 24.25 4.53
C ALA A 565 5.87 23.17 4.15
N ASN A 566 6.04 22.17 5.01
CA ASN A 566 6.82 20.98 4.70
C ASN A 566 5.94 19.91 4.05
N SER A 567 4.75 19.69 4.60
CA SER A 567 3.82 18.72 4.04
C SER A 567 2.36 19.08 4.30
N ILE A 568 1.49 18.63 3.39
CA ILE A 568 0.04 18.78 3.46
C ILE A 568 -0.57 17.42 3.15
N GLN A 569 -1.56 16.98 3.92
CA GLN A 569 -2.24 15.71 3.74
C GLN A 569 -3.75 15.87 3.94
N ILE A 570 -4.53 15.24 3.07
CA ILE A 570 -5.97 15.10 3.24
C ILE A 570 -6.41 13.64 3.21
N ARG A 571 -7.33 13.29 4.10
CA ARG A 571 -7.91 11.95 4.25
C ARG A 571 -9.41 11.98 3.99
N SER A 572 -9.91 10.93 3.34
CA SER A 572 -11.34 10.67 3.24
C SER A 572 -11.87 10.19 4.59
N GLY A 573 -12.86 10.91 5.13
CA GLY A 573 -13.45 10.60 6.44
C GLY A 573 -12.76 11.23 7.65
N THR A 574 -13.32 10.94 8.81
CA THR A 574 -12.87 11.47 10.10
C THR A 574 -11.69 10.68 10.67
N MET A 575 -10.92 11.32 11.55
CA MET A 575 -9.92 10.65 12.37
C MET A 575 -10.34 10.64 13.84
N SER A 576 -10.02 9.56 14.55
CA SER A 576 -10.30 9.47 15.98
C SER A 576 -9.40 10.42 16.78
N LYS A 577 -9.83 10.78 18.00
CA LYS A 577 -9.01 11.56 18.94
C LYS A 577 -7.65 10.89 19.23
N ALA A 578 -7.62 9.56 19.29
CA ALA A 578 -6.40 8.80 19.53
C ALA A 578 -5.44 8.90 18.34
N ASP A 579 -5.96 8.78 17.11
CA ASP A 579 -5.15 8.86 15.90
C ASP A 579 -4.60 10.28 15.69
N LEU A 580 -5.43 11.31 15.93
CA LEU A 580 -5.01 12.72 15.87
C LEU A 580 -3.94 13.04 16.92
N ALA A 581 -4.06 12.48 18.12
CA ALA A 581 -3.03 12.62 19.15
C ALA A 581 -1.72 11.91 18.76
N ALA A 582 -1.81 10.74 18.11
CA ALA A 582 -0.66 9.95 17.68
C ALA A 582 0.17 10.61 16.57
N LEU A 583 -0.39 11.60 15.85
CA LEU A 583 0.35 12.36 14.83
C LEU A 583 1.52 13.17 15.42
N GLY A 584 1.40 13.62 16.68
CA GLY A 584 2.46 14.38 17.36
C GLY A 584 2.91 15.66 16.64
N LYS A 585 4.14 16.08 16.92
CA LYS A 585 4.83 17.22 16.30
C LYS A 585 5.25 16.92 14.85
N PRO A 586 5.49 17.97 14.03
CA PRO A 586 6.04 17.80 12.69
C PRO A 586 7.48 17.25 12.76
N THR A 587 7.89 16.55 11.72
CA THR A 587 9.27 16.05 11.54
C THR A 587 9.74 16.38 10.12
N ALA A 588 11.04 16.39 9.85
CA ALA A 588 11.56 16.61 8.51
C ALA A 588 11.06 15.59 7.46
N ALA A 589 10.57 14.42 7.89
CA ALA A 589 9.99 13.39 7.02
C ALA A 589 8.52 13.68 6.62
N GLY A 590 7.89 14.72 7.19
CA GLY A 590 6.51 15.11 6.90
C GLY A 590 5.45 14.25 7.58
N ILE A 591 4.22 14.33 7.04
CA ILE A 591 3.03 13.66 7.60
C ILE A 591 3.01 12.19 7.17
N PRO A 592 2.84 11.23 8.10
CA PRO A 592 2.87 9.82 7.76
C PRO A 592 1.63 9.39 6.97
N ILE A 593 1.82 8.56 5.94
CA ILE A 593 0.74 8.01 5.10
C ILE A 593 -0.08 6.99 5.90
N ALA A 594 0.60 5.97 6.41
CA ALA A 594 0.04 5.05 7.39
C ALA A 594 0.10 5.73 8.75
N LEU A 595 -1.01 5.74 9.48
CA LEU A 595 -0.94 6.11 10.89
C LEU A 595 0.04 5.14 11.57
N PRO A 596 0.86 5.61 12.54
CA PRO A 596 1.67 4.71 13.34
C PRO A 596 0.71 3.63 13.82
N PRO A 597 0.93 2.34 13.52
CA PRO A 597 -0.10 1.37 13.83
C PRO A 597 -0.28 1.42 15.33
N SER A 598 -1.55 1.51 15.72
CA SER A 598 -1.92 1.10 17.05
C SER A 598 -1.35 -0.30 17.23
N VAL A 599 -0.52 -0.48 18.24
CA VAL A 599 -0.13 -1.82 18.64
C VAL A 599 -1.43 -2.55 18.96
N LYS A 600 -1.85 -3.46 18.09
CA LYS A 600 -3.10 -4.21 18.29
C LYS A 600 -2.80 -5.32 19.26
N ALA A 601 -3.30 -5.19 20.48
CA ALA A 601 -3.18 -6.20 21.51
C ALA A 601 -4.42 -7.11 21.46
N ILE A 602 -4.20 -8.40 21.27
CA ILE A 602 -5.24 -9.43 21.27
C ILE A 602 -4.94 -10.39 22.42
N ARG A 603 -5.90 -10.59 23.33
CA ARG A 603 -5.76 -11.58 24.41
C ARG A 603 -6.46 -12.88 24.03
N HIS A 604 -5.71 -13.98 24.03
CA HIS A 604 -6.24 -15.33 23.88
C HIS A 604 -5.82 -16.16 25.09
N GLY A 605 -6.75 -16.39 26.02
CA GLY A 605 -6.49 -17.09 27.28
C GLY A 605 -5.38 -16.41 28.11
N ASP A 606 -4.31 -17.17 28.34
CA ASP A 606 -3.13 -16.75 29.10
C ASP A 606 -2.04 -16.14 28.21
N LEU A 607 -2.37 -15.68 27.00
CA LEU A 607 -1.45 -15.00 26.08
C LEU A 607 -2.01 -13.65 25.66
N VAL A 608 -1.15 -12.64 25.60
CA VAL A 608 -1.39 -11.35 24.96
C VAL A 608 -0.47 -11.25 23.76
N THR A 609 -1.06 -11.18 22.57
CA THR A 609 -0.37 -11.03 21.29
C THR A 609 -0.46 -9.58 20.84
N PHE A 610 0.68 -8.97 20.56
CA PHE A 610 0.80 -7.65 19.98
C PHE A 610 1.12 -7.79 18.49
N GLN A 611 0.25 -7.28 17.63
CA GLN A 611 0.62 -6.98 16.26
C GLN A 611 1.29 -5.61 16.25
N VAL A 612 2.52 -5.58 15.77
CA VAL A 612 3.42 -4.44 15.86
C VAL A 612 3.90 -4.02 14.46
N PRO A 613 4.17 -2.73 14.25
CA PRO A 613 4.68 -2.23 12.97
C PRO A 613 6.00 -2.87 12.58
N ALA A 614 6.28 -2.91 11.28
CA ALA A 614 7.61 -3.26 10.76
C ALA A 614 8.72 -2.36 11.33
N TRP A 615 8.46 -1.07 11.54
CA TRP A 615 9.44 -0.14 12.14
C TRP A 615 9.75 -0.46 13.60
N ALA A 616 8.92 -1.23 14.29
CA ALA A 616 9.16 -1.63 15.67
C ALA A 616 10.09 -2.83 15.79
N ILE A 617 10.47 -3.49 14.68
CA ILE A 617 11.43 -4.60 14.73
C ILE A 617 12.74 -4.09 15.33
N GLY A 618 13.24 -4.80 16.35
CA GLY A 618 14.40 -4.45 17.16
C GLY A 618 14.10 -3.58 18.39
N TYR A 619 12.87 -3.08 18.58
CA TYR A 619 12.51 -2.30 19.77
C TYR A 619 12.35 -3.20 20.99
N ALA A 620 12.76 -2.70 22.16
CA ALA A 620 12.52 -3.36 23.43
C ALA A 620 11.05 -3.22 23.83
N VAL A 621 10.44 -4.30 24.29
CA VAL A 621 9.11 -4.30 24.88
C VAL A 621 9.28 -4.20 26.40
N GLU A 622 8.63 -3.22 27.01
CA GLU A 622 8.67 -3.01 28.47
C GLU A 622 7.27 -3.03 29.06
N THR A 623 7.15 -3.43 30.33
CA THR A 623 5.89 -3.45 31.08
C THR A 623 5.97 -2.75 32.43
N ALA A 624 4.86 -2.17 32.87
CA ALA A 624 4.70 -1.56 34.20
C ALA A 624 3.31 -1.87 34.77
N THR A 625 3.13 -1.78 36.09
CA THR A 625 1.82 -1.90 36.76
C THR A 625 1.08 -0.56 36.85
N SER A 626 1.73 0.55 36.47
CA SER A 626 1.14 1.88 36.39
C SER A 626 1.78 2.68 35.25
N LEU A 627 1.00 3.50 34.55
CA LEU A 627 1.50 4.44 33.53
C LEU A 627 2.33 5.58 34.14
N THR A 628 2.13 5.89 35.43
CA THR A 628 2.72 7.07 36.08
C THR A 628 3.99 6.76 36.87
N SER A 629 4.22 5.50 37.24
CA SER A 629 5.48 5.08 37.89
C SER A 629 6.52 4.77 36.82
N GLY A 630 7.71 5.36 36.91
CA GLY A 630 8.80 5.16 35.95
C GLY A 630 9.41 3.73 35.92
N ASP A 631 8.87 2.79 36.69
CA ASP A 631 9.40 1.43 36.89
C ASP A 631 9.03 0.46 35.76
N TRP A 632 9.40 0.82 34.53
CA TRP A 632 9.20 -0.02 33.35
C TRP A 632 10.27 -1.13 33.29
N GLN A 633 9.83 -2.38 33.15
CA GLN A 633 10.70 -3.56 33.12
C GLN A 633 10.71 -4.19 31.72
N PRO A 634 11.87 -4.53 31.16
CA PRO A 634 11.95 -5.20 29.86
C PRO A 634 11.35 -6.61 29.93
N VAL A 635 10.57 -6.97 28.92
CA VAL A 635 9.92 -8.28 28.76
C VAL A 635 10.26 -8.96 27.44
N GLY A 636 10.98 -8.28 26.56
CA GLY A 636 11.63 -8.86 25.37
C GLY A 636 11.89 -7.82 24.29
N THR A 637 12.04 -8.28 23.06
CA THR A 637 12.34 -7.45 21.88
C THR A 637 11.47 -7.89 20.72
N VAL A 638 10.97 -6.93 19.95
CA VAL A 638 10.16 -7.22 18.76
C VAL A 638 11.06 -7.83 17.68
N ALA A 639 10.93 -9.13 17.45
CA ALA A 639 11.69 -9.85 16.42
C ALA A 639 10.92 -10.04 15.10
N ALA A 640 9.59 -9.82 15.13
CA ALA A 640 8.68 -9.99 13.99
C ALA A 640 7.49 -9.04 14.13
N LEU A 641 6.64 -8.98 13.11
CA LEU A 641 5.40 -8.17 13.10
C LEU A 641 4.35 -8.62 14.14
N THR A 642 4.55 -9.80 14.73
CA THR A 642 3.74 -10.33 15.82
C THR A 642 4.66 -10.66 17.00
N TYR A 643 4.29 -10.21 18.20
CA TYR A 643 5.03 -10.42 19.43
C TYR A 643 4.10 -10.84 20.56
N SER A 644 4.37 -11.95 21.24
CA SER A 644 3.47 -12.51 22.25
C SER A 644 4.09 -12.53 23.64
N LEU A 645 3.28 -12.26 24.66
CA LEU A 645 3.63 -12.34 26.08
C LEU A 645 2.61 -13.19 26.83
N PRO A 646 3.00 -13.88 27.92
CA PRO A 646 2.04 -14.45 28.84
C PRO A 646 1.14 -13.35 29.44
N ALA A 647 -0.17 -13.55 29.39
CA ALA A 647 -1.14 -12.74 30.12
C ALA A 647 -0.93 -12.95 31.61
N GLN A 648 -0.90 -11.86 32.36
CA GLN A 648 -0.84 -11.90 33.82
C GLN A 648 -2.19 -11.50 34.40
N ASP A 649 -2.52 -12.02 35.58
CA ASP A 649 -3.81 -11.72 36.25
C ASP A 649 -3.93 -10.27 36.74
N ALA A 650 -2.81 -9.55 36.82
CA ALA A 650 -2.76 -8.14 37.22
C ALA A 650 -2.79 -7.20 36.00
N GLN A 651 -3.41 -6.02 36.16
CA GLN A 651 -3.37 -4.97 35.15
C GLN A 651 -1.91 -4.57 34.86
N ARG A 652 -1.54 -4.61 33.58
CA ARG A 652 -0.22 -4.27 33.07
C ARG A 652 -0.37 -3.26 31.94
N PHE A 653 0.59 -2.35 31.86
CA PHE A 653 0.79 -1.43 30.74
C PHE A 653 2.02 -1.86 29.97
N PHE A 654 2.03 -1.63 28.67
CA PHE A 654 3.14 -2.00 27.77
C PHE A 654 3.58 -0.78 26.97
N ARG A 655 4.88 -0.70 26.68
CA ARG A 655 5.45 0.28 25.75
C ARG A 655 6.53 -0.36 24.90
N LEU A 656 6.72 0.18 23.70
CA LEU A 656 7.87 -0.09 22.87
C LEU A 656 8.91 1.00 23.12
N ARG A 657 10.13 0.62 23.49
CA ARG A 657 11.27 1.53 23.66
C ARG A 657 12.25 1.29 22.52
N LYS A 658 12.51 2.35 21.75
CA LYS A 658 13.61 2.37 20.79
C LYS A 658 14.93 2.15 21.56
N PRO A 659 15.82 1.24 21.11
CA PRO A 659 17.07 0.93 21.80
C PRO A 659 17.87 2.16 22.23
#